data_AF-A0A4U7DUI6-F1
#
_entry.id   AF-A0A4U7DUI6-F1
#
_cell.length_a   1.000
_cell.length_b   1.000
_cell.length_c   1.000
_cell.angle_alpha   90.00
_cell.angle_beta   90.00
_cell.angle_gamma   90.00
#
_symmetry.space_group_name_H-M   'P 1'
#
loop_
_entity.id
_entity.type
_entity.pdbx_description
1 polymer ?
#
loop_
_entity_poly.entity_id
_entity_poly.type
_entity_poly.pdbx_seq_one_letter_code
_entity_poly.pdbx_strand_id
1 'polypeptide(L)'
;MSIQPKQPTNESRPTNHNDELPAPEHVPDGQTEVPDLTGEPTQRKNALRIRLPRDPAKREELPEAINGVLTWVLSDVCGESIIESVEILMFPGPQGLEFVLHPRPFALDGRSDTQSTLDDFTKELYSRPLSVLTQAVKRRYPESVNVEVGHLDLEPVGVTDVTTTRLYSIEDGNRPIPGNTKAKPLEELFKALREGHDPFIYQVIVAGEDGSYNMSVRLATYRPKDNYVGDRGFAKLVADGKPTDLERVFGNGNLVSNHDPVLANRYWKTNYTHTIDGPDSYEARYDYALANQYNPRSEIRRHAETVRTVVLGKKEHRRLLNGDTSTEPLLKNEFSRYGWVSLFEPQLLPFVWTVTQRWETNPWRDVKGRSAPVFNSVKLITIETPSQFGVGEGLTDAAPDETAVANEGGAGHGSLEQYTRRAFSEGGDEIHKVDQNADSVPDERLTAVDGMIETLGIEVDSEVVAIECEDENITKGSNTLINAERAYAADRHVVFVYNQADVERGYSHLNKPYKYTEDNGIITYNRTDSVRSPDGRALVRAGDGNTTYRITGQTISVRDDDGELTRGPVTDDVGTFEWPTAPTEDDTTATSTAASETQCGYYRKTDDGTHRVETADGTVIMEYSEKQAFLADWTQIREPHVPIALSYLDFVTVAYRDEKTDQLRVYDPRPDWETTDKSESHEAGVQQFSEELIVERDGAELTYDVLDAALTQWFEGHSQYPAPIRSVIGGHLPKPVKKAKTSGTGNDYRYFDGFDLLFEPGIDSPHQADAPADYDPDDDTEPTEETD
;
A
#
# COMPACT_ATOMS: atom_id res chain seq x y z
N MET A 1 -33.76 44.54 33.76
CA MET A 1 -33.33 45.22 35.01
C MET A 1 -32.31 44.30 35.69
N SER A 2 -31.12 44.70 36.13
CA SER A 2 -30.31 45.91 35.92
C SER A 2 -28.97 45.65 36.64
N ILE A 3 -27.87 46.20 36.10
CA ILE A 3 -26.67 46.71 36.81
C ILE A 3 -25.53 45.71 37.14
N GLN A 4 -24.49 45.76 36.30
CA GLN A 4 -23.07 45.92 36.72
C GLN A 4 -22.84 47.36 37.26
N PRO A 5 -21.72 47.78 37.89
CA PRO A 5 -20.51 47.09 38.41
C PRO A 5 -20.02 47.63 39.80
N LYS A 6 -18.91 47.10 40.35
CA LYS A 6 -17.87 47.94 40.99
C LYS A 6 -16.51 47.25 41.02
N GLN A 7 -15.53 47.93 40.44
CA GLN A 7 -14.11 47.63 40.40
C GLN A 7 -13.37 48.55 41.43
N PRO A 8 -12.03 48.54 41.52
CA PRO A 8 -11.20 48.04 42.62
C PRO A 8 -10.62 49.15 43.52
N THR A 9 -10.06 48.81 44.69
CA THR A 9 -9.04 49.66 45.34
C THR A 9 -7.93 48.84 46.02
N ASN A 10 -6.76 49.00 45.42
CA ASN A 10 -5.37 48.85 45.84
C ASN A 10 -4.98 48.67 47.33
N GLU A 11 -3.99 47.77 47.46
CA GLU A 11 -2.71 47.90 48.19
C GLU A 11 -2.71 47.86 49.73
N SER A 12 -2.14 46.78 50.29
CA SER A 12 -0.74 46.76 50.79
C SER A 12 -0.35 45.37 51.33
N ARG A 13 0.69 44.75 50.73
CA ARG A 13 1.49 43.58 51.19
C ARG A 13 2.31 43.93 52.46
N PRO A 14 3.10 43.03 53.11
CA PRO A 14 3.15 41.55 53.17
C PRO A 14 3.18 41.02 54.65
N THR A 15 2.98 39.75 55.00
CA THR A 15 4.01 38.68 55.01
C THR A 15 3.44 37.36 55.58
N ASN A 16 3.76 36.26 54.89
CA ASN A 16 3.94 34.86 55.29
C ASN A 16 3.03 34.18 56.34
N HIS A 17 2.24 33.19 55.87
CA HIS A 17 2.36 31.76 56.21
C HIS A 17 1.28 30.96 55.45
N ASN A 18 1.67 30.24 54.39
CA ASN A 18 1.08 29.00 53.85
C ASN A 18 1.65 28.76 52.43
N ASP A 19 2.60 27.83 52.29
CA ASP A 19 3.01 27.32 50.98
C ASP A 19 2.48 25.89 50.83
N GLU A 20 1.17 25.77 50.57
CA GLU A 20 0.69 24.70 49.69
C GLU A 20 1.14 25.07 48.28
N LEU A 21 1.98 24.25 47.66
CA LEU A 21 2.36 24.43 46.27
C LEU A 21 1.13 24.16 45.38
N PRO A 22 0.71 25.11 44.52
CA PRO A 22 -0.39 24.90 43.60
C PRO A 22 0.02 23.93 42.48
N ALA A 23 -0.98 23.18 41.98
CA ALA A 23 -0.84 22.35 40.80
C ALA A 23 -0.28 23.18 39.61
N PRO A 24 0.59 22.59 38.77
CA PRO A 24 1.16 23.31 37.64
C PRO A 24 0.07 23.71 36.65
N GLU A 25 -0.15 25.03 36.51
CA GLU A 25 -1.09 25.66 35.55
C GLU A 25 -0.56 25.64 34.10
N HIS A 26 0.48 24.87 33.80
CA HIS A 26 1.05 24.78 32.47
C HIS A 26 1.48 23.34 32.15
N VAL A 27 0.54 22.59 31.57
CA VAL A 27 0.89 21.49 30.67
C VAL A 27 1.31 22.15 29.37
N PRO A 28 2.51 21.89 28.82
CA PRO A 28 2.88 22.46 27.53
C PRO A 28 1.87 22.00 26.48
N ASP A 29 1.05 22.91 25.98
CA ASP A 29 0.38 22.79 24.68
C ASP A 29 1.44 22.96 23.59
N GLY A 30 2.38 22.03 23.56
CA GLY A 30 3.37 21.90 22.50
C GLY A 30 2.77 21.06 21.39
N GLN A 31 2.10 21.73 20.46
CA GLN A 31 2.10 21.28 19.07
C GLN A 31 3.57 21.06 18.67
N THR A 32 3.99 19.81 18.66
CA THR A 32 5.02 19.38 17.72
C THR A 32 4.24 18.96 16.49
N GLU A 33 4.61 19.55 15.35
CA GLU A 33 4.27 19.03 14.02
C GLU A 33 4.31 17.50 14.08
N VAL A 34 3.31 16.85 13.47
CA VAL A 34 3.36 15.40 13.26
C VAL A 34 4.74 15.12 12.66
N PRO A 35 5.65 14.41 13.36
CA PRO A 35 6.94 14.09 12.79
C PRO A 35 6.65 13.34 11.50
N ASP A 36 7.33 13.71 10.43
CA ASP A 36 7.36 12.91 9.24
C ASP A 36 7.79 11.49 9.67
N LEU A 37 6.89 10.51 9.52
CA LEU A 37 7.13 9.12 9.94
C LEU A 37 7.94 8.36 8.88
N THR A 38 8.52 9.07 7.91
CA THR A 38 9.50 8.59 6.94
C THR A 38 10.81 8.29 7.69
N GLY A 39 11.28 7.02 7.67
CA GLY A 39 12.30 6.44 8.58
C GLY A 39 13.60 7.27 8.75
N GLU A 40 14.35 7.24 9.85
CA GLU A 40 14.85 6.19 10.78
C GLU A 40 15.02 6.84 12.20
N PRO A 41 15.19 6.10 13.33
CA PRO A 41 15.72 4.75 13.39
C PRO A 41 14.75 3.73 13.99
N THR A 42 14.55 2.66 13.22
CA THR A 42 14.05 1.36 13.70
C THR A 42 14.99 0.74 14.75
N GLN A 43 16.13 1.36 15.02
CA GLN A 43 17.09 0.92 16.02
C GLN A 43 16.93 1.63 17.38
N ARG A 44 16.98 0.86 18.47
CA ARG A 44 17.22 1.38 19.83
C ARG A 44 18.70 1.35 20.14
N LYS A 45 19.33 2.52 20.14
CA LYS A 45 20.76 2.64 20.47
C LYS A 45 20.96 2.69 21.98
N ASN A 46 22.08 2.17 22.48
CA ASN A 46 22.45 2.24 23.89
C ASN A 46 21.41 1.61 24.83
N ALA A 47 20.92 0.43 24.47
CA ALA A 47 19.95 -0.33 25.25
C ALA A 47 20.61 -1.49 26.02
N LEU A 48 19.90 -2.01 27.01
CA LEU A 48 20.27 -3.22 27.75
C LEU A 48 19.44 -4.41 27.26
N ARG A 49 20.08 -5.49 26.84
CA ARG A 49 19.44 -6.79 26.62
C ARG A 49 19.60 -7.66 27.86
N ILE A 50 18.51 -8.27 28.31
CA ILE A 50 18.45 -9.19 29.44
C ILE A 50 17.99 -10.56 28.92
N ARG A 51 18.74 -11.61 29.27
CA ARG A 51 18.44 -13.00 28.91
C ARG A 51 18.44 -13.90 30.13
N LEU A 52 17.32 -14.57 30.34
CA LEU A 52 17.18 -15.62 31.35
C LEU A 52 17.99 -16.86 30.97
N PRO A 53 18.46 -17.69 31.93
CA PRO A 53 19.21 -18.92 31.67
C PRO A 53 18.54 -19.78 30.60
N ARG A 54 19.32 -20.30 29.64
CA ARG A 54 18.80 -21.22 28.61
C ARG A 54 18.53 -22.62 29.16
N ASP A 55 19.32 -23.03 30.13
CA ASP A 55 19.19 -24.32 30.81
C ASP A 55 17.91 -24.33 31.65
N PRO A 56 16.94 -25.24 31.38
CA PRO A 56 15.70 -25.33 32.14
C PRO A 56 15.92 -25.49 33.65
N ALA A 57 16.89 -26.30 34.07
CA ALA A 57 17.15 -26.54 35.48
C ALA A 57 17.60 -25.25 36.19
N LYS A 58 18.52 -24.51 35.57
CA LYS A 58 18.98 -23.20 36.09
C LYS A 58 17.88 -22.13 36.08
N ARG A 59 16.90 -22.28 35.20
CA ARG A 59 15.75 -21.35 35.13
C ARG A 59 14.73 -21.66 36.23
N GLU A 60 14.53 -22.92 36.58
CA GLU A 60 13.72 -23.35 37.74
C GLU A 60 14.36 -22.93 39.07
N GLU A 61 15.68 -22.81 39.13
CA GLU A 61 16.44 -22.31 40.28
C GLU A 61 16.35 -20.78 40.47
N LEU A 62 15.74 -20.03 39.53
CA LEU A 62 15.58 -18.58 39.69
C LEU A 62 14.70 -18.26 40.91
N PRO A 63 15.04 -17.22 41.69
CA PRO A 63 14.26 -16.84 42.85
C PRO A 63 12.87 -16.35 42.42
N GLU A 64 11.83 -16.64 43.22
CA GLU A 64 10.44 -16.19 42.94
C GLU A 64 10.35 -14.66 42.71
N ALA A 65 11.22 -13.91 43.40
CA ALA A 65 11.39 -12.47 43.25
C ALA A 65 11.72 -12.01 41.82
N ILE A 66 12.27 -12.87 40.95
CA ILE A 66 12.65 -12.53 39.56
C ILE A 66 11.49 -11.87 38.80
N ASN A 67 10.27 -12.32 39.10
CA ASN A 67 9.05 -11.87 38.46
C ASN A 67 8.77 -10.36 38.64
N GLY A 68 9.17 -9.78 39.77
CA GLY A 68 8.96 -8.36 40.11
C GLY A 68 10.18 -7.47 39.87
N VAL A 69 11.28 -8.02 39.35
CA VAL A 69 12.55 -7.30 39.22
C VAL A 69 12.43 -6.07 38.31
N LEU A 70 11.70 -6.16 37.20
CA LEU A 70 11.51 -5.02 36.30
C LEU A 70 10.80 -3.85 36.97
N THR A 71 9.79 -4.11 37.82
CA THR A 71 9.15 -3.06 38.63
C THR A 71 10.17 -2.37 39.53
N TRP A 72 11.03 -3.13 40.22
CA TRP A 72 12.07 -2.54 41.07
C TRP A 72 13.13 -1.77 40.29
N VAL A 73 13.49 -2.21 39.08
CA VAL A 73 14.38 -1.45 38.20
C VAL A 73 13.74 -0.13 37.79
N LEU A 74 12.44 -0.11 37.49
CA LEU A 74 11.71 1.12 37.18
C LEU A 74 11.68 2.05 38.40
N SER A 75 11.40 1.55 39.61
CA SER A 75 11.40 2.34 40.85
C SER A 75 12.77 2.93 41.18
N ASP A 76 13.84 2.29 40.72
CA ASP A 76 15.23 2.75 40.92
C ASP A 76 15.68 3.82 39.93
N VAL A 77 14.98 3.98 38.79
CA VAL A 77 15.48 4.72 37.62
C VAL A 77 14.51 5.81 37.17
N CYS A 78 13.20 5.58 37.26
CA CYS A 78 12.19 6.59 36.99
C CYS A 78 12.23 7.68 38.07
N GLY A 79 12.18 8.95 37.68
CA GLY A 79 12.33 10.11 38.56
C GLY A 79 13.76 10.67 38.57
N GLU A 80 14.72 9.97 37.98
CA GLU A 80 16.05 10.53 37.72
C GLU A 80 15.94 11.63 36.67
N SER A 81 16.46 12.82 36.98
CA SER A 81 16.31 14.03 36.14
C SER A 81 16.95 13.93 34.75
N ILE A 82 17.63 12.82 34.45
CA ILE A 82 18.29 12.53 33.18
C ILE A 82 17.53 11.51 32.33
N ILE A 83 16.47 10.88 32.86
CA ILE A 83 15.66 9.86 32.18
C ILE A 83 14.21 10.32 32.14
N GLU A 84 13.73 10.64 30.95
CA GLU A 84 12.33 10.99 30.70
C GLU A 84 11.42 9.78 30.91
N SER A 85 11.82 8.64 30.37
CA SER A 85 11.07 7.39 30.46
C SER A 85 11.96 6.17 30.20
N VAL A 86 11.47 5.00 30.54
CA VAL A 86 12.12 3.71 30.24
C VAL A 86 11.19 2.92 29.32
N GLU A 87 11.70 2.53 28.16
CA GLU A 87 11.03 1.62 27.24
C GLU A 87 11.49 0.19 27.51
N ILE A 88 10.53 -0.73 27.56
CA ILE A 88 10.74 -2.17 27.71
C ILE A 88 10.12 -2.85 26.48
N LEU A 89 10.95 -3.56 25.73
CA LEU A 89 10.55 -4.40 24.61
C LEU A 89 10.72 -5.87 25.00
N MET A 90 9.70 -6.68 24.73
CA MET A 90 9.70 -8.13 24.96
C MET A 90 9.27 -8.85 23.69
N PHE A 91 10.06 -9.84 23.27
CA PHE A 91 9.80 -10.58 22.03
C PHE A 91 10.47 -11.97 22.07
N PRO A 92 9.94 -12.97 21.34
CA PRO A 92 10.58 -14.26 21.23
C PRO A 92 11.81 -14.13 20.30
N GLY A 93 13.02 -14.23 20.85
CA GLY A 93 14.25 -14.32 20.07
C GLY A 93 14.56 -15.76 19.65
N PRO A 94 15.64 -15.99 18.88
CA PRO A 94 16.03 -17.32 18.42
C PRO A 94 16.27 -18.36 19.52
N GLN A 95 16.46 -17.90 20.77
CA GLN A 95 16.85 -18.73 21.92
C GLN A 95 15.87 -18.62 23.10
N GLY A 96 14.71 -18.00 22.89
CA GLY A 96 13.69 -17.76 23.92
C GLY A 96 13.31 -16.29 24.04
N LEU A 97 12.51 -15.97 25.06
CA LEU A 97 12.03 -14.61 25.32
C LEU A 97 13.21 -13.68 25.65
N GLU A 98 13.31 -12.57 24.91
CA GLU A 98 14.28 -11.50 25.12
C GLU A 98 13.59 -10.29 25.74
N PHE A 99 14.33 -9.58 26.61
CA PHE A 99 13.89 -8.34 27.23
C PHE A 99 14.91 -7.26 26.91
N VAL A 100 14.47 -6.15 26.34
CA VAL A 100 15.32 -5.01 26.03
C VAL A 100 14.82 -3.78 26.77
N LEU A 101 15.69 -3.15 27.56
CA LEU A 101 15.40 -1.93 28.31
C LEU A 101 16.18 -0.78 27.66
N HIS A 102 15.46 0.25 27.22
CA HIS A 102 16.02 1.42 26.58
C HIS A 102 15.73 2.67 27.43
N PRO A 103 16.76 3.34 27.98
CA PRO A 103 16.58 4.56 28.75
C PRO A 103 16.37 5.74 27.79
N ARG A 104 15.22 6.41 27.87
CA ARG A 104 14.95 7.59 27.07
C ARG A 104 15.41 8.84 27.82
N PRO A 105 16.44 9.54 27.33
CA PRO A 105 16.95 10.73 28.00
C PRO A 105 15.91 11.86 27.89
N PHE A 106 15.84 12.74 28.91
CA PHE A 106 15.26 14.06 28.68
C PHE A 106 16.08 14.78 27.60
N ALA A 107 15.42 15.56 26.75
CA ALA A 107 16.10 16.41 25.79
C ALA A 107 17.03 17.38 26.55
N LEU A 108 18.31 17.01 26.67
CA LEU A 108 19.35 17.92 27.11
C LEU A 108 19.61 18.86 25.93
N ASP A 109 19.40 20.16 26.13
CA ASP A 109 19.87 21.20 25.19
C ASP A 109 21.40 21.19 25.20
N GLY A 110 21.98 20.22 24.50
CA GLY A 110 23.41 19.94 24.51
C GLY A 110 24.13 20.62 23.36
N ARG A 111 23.76 21.85 23.01
CA ARG A 111 24.64 22.73 22.23
C ARG A 111 25.79 23.18 23.12
N SER A 112 26.75 22.29 23.33
CA SER A 112 28.06 22.62 23.86
C SER A 112 28.97 23.02 22.70
N ASP A 113 29.62 24.18 22.80
CA ASP A 113 30.51 24.78 21.78
C ASP A 113 31.78 23.94 21.47
N THR A 114 31.84 22.68 21.90
CA THR A 114 33.01 21.79 21.81
C THR A 114 32.76 20.46 21.10
N GLN A 115 31.56 20.21 20.55
CA GLN A 115 31.27 18.96 19.85
C GLN A 115 31.59 19.01 18.35
N SER A 116 32.34 18.02 17.86
CA SER A 116 32.76 17.92 16.46
C SER A 116 31.86 17.04 15.57
N THR A 117 31.03 16.14 16.14
CA THR A 117 30.14 15.23 15.37
C THR A 117 28.82 14.89 16.10
N LEU A 118 27.78 14.47 15.35
CA LEU A 118 26.47 14.02 15.84
C LEU A 118 26.55 12.72 16.68
N ASP A 119 27.51 11.86 16.37
CA ASP A 119 27.76 10.59 17.06
C ASP A 119 28.33 10.80 18.47
N ASP A 120 29.19 11.82 18.64
CA ASP A 120 29.73 12.19 19.95
C ASP A 120 28.64 12.75 20.86
N PHE A 121 27.74 13.57 20.32
CA PHE A 121 26.56 14.09 21.03
C PHE A 121 25.63 12.95 21.50
N THR A 122 25.32 12.00 20.62
CA THR A 122 24.44 10.88 20.94
C THR A 122 25.05 9.96 22.00
N LYS A 123 26.35 9.66 21.91
CA LYS A 123 27.06 8.87 22.94
C LYS A 123 27.05 9.58 24.29
N GLU A 124 27.28 10.88 24.32
CA GLU A 124 27.30 11.66 25.55
C GLU A 124 25.91 11.73 26.20
N LEU A 125 24.86 11.98 25.40
CA LEU A 125 23.45 12.04 25.82
C LEU A 125 22.99 10.75 26.51
N TYR A 126 23.33 9.58 25.94
CA TYR A 126 22.90 8.29 26.48
C TYR A 126 23.82 7.72 27.57
N SER A 127 25.06 8.22 27.72
CA SER A 127 26.06 7.65 28.62
C SER A 127 25.61 7.61 30.09
N ARG A 128 25.04 8.71 30.61
CA ARG A 128 24.59 8.80 32.01
C ARG A 128 23.29 8.01 32.24
N PRO A 129 22.23 8.18 31.44
CA PRO A 129 21.01 7.37 31.54
C PRO A 129 21.30 5.87 31.54
N LEU A 130 22.11 5.40 30.58
CA LEU A 130 22.49 4.00 30.46
C LEU A 130 23.31 3.52 31.67
N SER A 131 24.19 4.35 32.21
CA SER A 131 24.95 4.02 33.42
C SER A 131 24.02 3.82 34.62
N VAL A 132 23.06 4.72 34.85
CA VAL A 132 22.08 4.60 35.93
C VAL A 132 21.26 3.32 35.79
N LEU A 133 20.70 3.08 34.59
CA LEU A 133 19.93 1.88 34.30
C LEU A 133 20.78 0.60 34.49
N THR A 134 22.04 0.61 34.06
CA THR A 134 22.97 -0.52 34.24
C THR A 134 23.19 -0.83 35.72
N GLN A 135 23.35 0.19 36.58
CA GLN A 135 23.54 -0.02 38.02
C GLN A 135 22.28 -0.58 38.69
N ALA A 136 21.10 -0.10 38.30
CA ALA A 136 19.84 -0.63 38.78
C ALA A 136 19.67 -2.11 38.41
N VAL A 137 19.94 -2.47 37.14
CA VAL A 137 19.89 -3.86 36.67
C VAL A 137 20.87 -4.75 37.43
N LYS A 138 22.13 -4.32 37.61
CA LYS A 138 23.13 -5.06 38.40
C LYS A 138 22.72 -5.30 39.84
N ARG A 139 22.04 -4.34 40.47
CA ARG A 139 21.59 -4.44 41.86
C ARG A 139 20.45 -5.43 42.04
N ARG A 140 19.59 -5.59 41.02
CA ARG A 140 18.31 -6.31 41.14
C ARG A 140 18.31 -7.70 40.52
N TYR A 141 19.08 -7.94 39.46
CA TYR A 141 19.13 -9.25 38.80
C TYR A 141 20.15 -10.21 39.44
N PRO A 142 19.84 -11.51 39.54
CA PRO A 142 20.78 -12.51 40.04
C PRO A 142 21.90 -12.79 39.02
N GLU A 143 23.02 -13.31 39.49
CA GLU A 143 24.21 -13.66 38.67
C GLU A 143 23.92 -14.66 37.54
N SER A 144 22.87 -15.47 37.66
CA SER A 144 22.49 -16.44 36.63
C SER A 144 21.89 -15.78 35.37
N VAL A 145 21.50 -14.50 35.44
CA VAL A 145 20.93 -13.75 34.32
C VAL A 145 22.02 -13.02 33.53
N ASN A 146 21.96 -13.14 32.21
CA ASN A 146 22.89 -12.47 31.32
C ASN A 146 22.36 -11.08 30.95
N VAL A 147 23.24 -10.07 31.03
CA VAL A 147 22.93 -8.69 30.68
C VAL A 147 24.00 -8.12 29.77
N GLU A 148 23.57 -7.44 28.71
CA GLU A 148 24.45 -6.87 27.68
C GLU A 148 24.01 -5.46 27.33
N VAL A 149 24.96 -4.57 27.07
CA VAL A 149 24.76 -3.27 26.45
C VAL A 149 24.93 -3.40 24.95
N GLY A 150 24.07 -2.76 24.17
CA GLY A 150 24.19 -2.76 22.71
C GLY A 150 23.12 -1.93 22.02
N HIS A 151 22.85 -2.30 20.76
CA HIS A 151 21.85 -1.66 19.91
C HIS A 151 20.84 -2.73 19.47
N LEU A 152 19.55 -2.48 19.67
CA LEU A 152 18.49 -3.33 19.13
C LEU A 152 18.11 -2.81 17.74
N ASP A 153 18.11 -3.68 16.76
CA ASP A 153 17.66 -3.44 15.40
C ASP A 153 16.29 -4.10 15.17
N LEU A 154 15.31 -3.29 14.74
CA LEU A 154 13.95 -3.74 14.44
C LEU A 154 13.69 -3.88 12.93
N GLU A 155 14.61 -3.49 12.02
CA GLU A 155 14.42 -3.67 10.57
C GLU A 155 14.03 -5.11 10.16
N PRO A 156 14.54 -6.18 10.81
CA PRO A 156 14.20 -7.55 10.43
C PRO A 156 12.71 -7.89 10.58
N VAL A 157 11.92 -7.11 11.33
CA VAL A 157 10.49 -7.39 11.56
C VAL A 157 9.63 -7.20 10.32
N GLY A 158 10.14 -6.54 9.28
CA GLY A 158 9.48 -6.35 7.99
C GLY A 158 9.21 -4.89 7.64
N VAL A 159 8.90 -4.65 6.36
CA VAL A 159 8.55 -3.32 5.82
C VAL A 159 7.06 -3.01 5.91
N THR A 160 6.21 -4.04 6.04
CA THR A 160 4.76 -3.88 6.11
C THR A 160 4.25 -3.79 7.55
N ASP A 161 3.29 -2.89 7.76
CA ASP A 161 2.66 -2.67 9.04
C ASP A 161 1.68 -3.77 9.41
N VAL A 162 1.75 -4.20 10.67
CA VAL A 162 0.83 -5.18 11.25
C VAL A 162 -0.23 -4.53 12.12
N THR A 163 -1.38 -5.18 12.26
CA THR A 163 -2.44 -4.75 13.19
C THR A 163 -1.94 -4.79 14.63
N THR A 164 -1.62 -3.62 15.16
CA THR A 164 -1.04 -3.45 16.51
C THR A 164 -2.10 -2.99 17.49
N THR A 165 -2.13 -3.67 18.63
CA THR A 165 -3.02 -3.33 19.74
C THR A 165 -2.35 -2.32 20.65
N ARG A 166 -3.09 -1.31 21.10
CA ARG A 166 -2.70 -0.34 22.13
C ARG A 166 -3.78 -0.26 23.19
N LEU A 167 -3.36 -0.21 24.46
CA LEU A 167 -4.26 0.05 25.58
C LEU A 167 -4.51 1.55 25.78
N TYR A 168 -5.74 1.90 26.10
CA TYR A 168 -6.20 3.24 26.47
C TYR A 168 -6.93 3.19 27.81
N SER A 169 -6.75 4.25 28.60
CA SER A 169 -7.63 4.52 29.74
C SER A 169 -8.93 5.18 29.26
N ILE A 170 -10.06 4.84 29.87
CA ILE A 170 -11.37 5.45 29.57
C ILE A 170 -11.71 6.64 30.50
N GLU A 171 -10.94 6.83 31.55
CA GLU A 171 -11.00 7.96 32.47
C GLU A 171 -9.61 8.60 32.62
N ASP A 172 -9.58 9.91 32.84
CA ASP A 172 -8.34 10.65 33.09
C ASP A 172 -7.86 10.45 34.54
N GLY A 173 -6.55 10.34 34.72
CA GLY A 173 -5.89 10.23 36.03
C GLY A 173 -5.81 8.84 36.65
N ASN A 174 -5.25 8.80 37.86
CA ASN A 174 -4.93 7.56 38.58
C ASN A 174 -6.15 7.02 39.31
N ARG A 175 -6.80 6.00 38.76
CA ARG A 175 -7.85 5.24 39.44
C ARG A 175 -7.42 3.80 39.67
N PRO A 176 -8.02 3.10 40.65
CA PRO A 176 -7.76 1.69 40.85
C PRO A 176 -8.10 0.95 39.56
N ILE A 177 -7.10 0.49 38.82
CA ILE A 177 -7.28 -0.68 37.98
C ILE A 177 -7.75 -1.76 38.96
N PRO A 178 -8.98 -2.31 38.83
CA PRO A 178 -9.49 -3.37 39.67
C PRO A 178 -8.37 -4.39 39.87
N GLY A 179 -8.02 -4.62 41.14
CA GLY A 179 -6.86 -5.42 41.52
C GLY A 179 -6.83 -6.65 40.63
N ASN A 180 -5.78 -6.74 39.81
CA ASN A 180 -5.66 -7.72 38.73
C ASN A 180 -5.93 -9.10 39.31
N THR A 181 -7.18 -9.57 39.23
CA THR A 181 -7.66 -10.75 39.97
C THR A 181 -7.08 -12.03 39.40
N LYS A 182 -6.42 -11.92 38.24
CA LYS A 182 -5.62 -12.96 37.63
C LYS A 182 -4.18 -12.89 38.13
N ALA A 183 -3.69 -14.03 38.62
CA ALA A 183 -2.42 -14.13 39.32
C ALA A 183 -1.18 -13.73 38.49
N LYS A 184 -1.27 -13.60 37.15
CA LYS A 184 -0.21 -13.14 36.21
C LYS A 184 -0.76 -12.90 34.77
N PRO A 185 -1.25 -11.69 34.40
CA PRO A 185 -1.83 -11.46 33.08
C PRO A 185 -0.84 -11.57 31.91
N LEU A 186 0.38 -11.03 32.07
CA LEU A 186 1.40 -11.14 31.02
C LEU A 186 1.85 -12.59 30.78
N GLU A 187 1.84 -13.43 31.82
CA GLU A 187 2.10 -14.87 31.69
C GLU A 187 1.01 -15.57 30.87
N GLU A 188 -0.26 -15.21 31.08
CA GLU A 188 -1.39 -15.72 30.30
C GLU A 188 -1.28 -15.30 28.82
N LEU A 189 -0.99 -14.02 28.56
CA LEU A 189 -0.79 -13.50 27.20
C LEU A 189 0.34 -14.24 26.48
N PHE A 190 1.51 -14.33 27.11
CA PHE A 190 2.69 -14.95 26.52
C PHE A 190 2.53 -16.46 26.37
N LYS A 191 1.76 -17.11 27.25
CA LYS A 191 1.38 -18.52 27.08
C LYS A 191 0.52 -18.71 25.83
N ALA A 192 -0.49 -17.85 25.62
CA ALA A 192 -1.36 -17.93 24.46
C ALA A 192 -0.58 -17.72 23.14
N LEU A 193 0.27 -16.68 23.09
CA LEU A 193 1.14 -16.41 21.93
C LEU A 193 2.11 -17.56 21.66
N ARG A 194 2.64 -18.19 22.71
CA ARG A 194 3.48 -19.39 22.58
C ARG A 194 2.72 -20.57 22.01
N GLU A 195 1.52 -20.85 22.53
CA GLU A 195 0.68 -21.97 22.10
C GLU A 195 0.18 -21.78 20.65
N GLY A 196 -0.07 -20.53 20.23
CA GLY A 196 -0.37 -20.17 18.85
C GLY A 196 0.86 -20.11 17.93
N HIS A 197 2.06 -20.26 18.48
CA HIS A 197 3.34 -20.07 17.79
C HIS A 197 3.43 -18.70 17.09
N ASP A 198 2.91 -17.66 17.74
CA ASP A 198 2.80 -16.31 17.16
C ASP A 198 4.07 -15.48 17.47
N PRO A 199 4.77 -14.96 16.45
CA PRO A 199 5.82 -13.96 16.67
C PRO A 199 5.19 -12.62 17.06
N PHE A 200 5.82 -11.94 18.01
CA PHE A 200 5.27 -10.71 18.58
C PHE A 200 6.35 -9.75 19.07
N ILE A 201 5.98 -8.48 19.21
CA ILE A 201 6.69 -7.49 20.02
C ILE A 201 5.69 -6.86 20.98
N TYR A 202 5.98 -6.99 22.27
CA TYR A 202 5.26 -6.32 23.34
C TYR A 202 6.10 -5.14 23.83
N GLN A 203 5.50 -3.95 23.89
CA GLN A 203 6.17 -2.71 24.29
C GLN A 203 5.44 -2.09 25.48
N VAL A 204 6.22 -1.68 26.49
CA VAL A 204 5.76 -0.83 27.58
C VAL A 204 6.71 0.33 27.74
N ILE A 205 6.21 1.56 27.72
CA ILE A 205 7.00 2.76 28.00
C ILE A 205 6.48 3.35 29.31
N VAL A 206 7.36 3.53 30.29
CA VAL A 206 7.02 4.01 31.64
C VAL A 206 7.75 5.31 31.95
N ALA A 207 7.01 6.32 32.40
CA ALA A 207 7.51 7.57 32.94
C ALA A 207 6.94 7.76 34.34
N GLY A 208 7.59 8.54 35.20
CA GLY A 208 7.07 8.83 36.53
C GLY A 208 8.15 9.02 37.57
N GLU A 209 7.72 9.30 38.79
CA GLU A 209 8.57 9.53 39.96
C GLU A 209 7.82 9.18 41.25
N ASP A 210 8.54 8.90 42.33
CA ASP A 210 8.01 8.76 43.69
C ASP A 210 6.77 7.85 43.83
N GLY A 211 6.77 6.72 43.14
CA GLY A 211 5.70 5.71 43.21
C GLY A 211 4.45 6.03 42.37
N SER A 212 4.46 7.14 41.61
CA SER A 212 3.42 7.52 40.65
C SER A 212 3.98 7.44 39.23
N TYR A 213 3.31 6.67 38.38
CA TYR A 213 3.76 6.34 37.03
C TYR A 213 2.70 6.62 35.99
N ASN A 214 3.14 6.89 34.77
CA ASN A 214 2.35 6.85 33.56
C ASN A 214 2.95 5.77 32.66
N MET A 215 2.11 4.97 32.00
CA MET A 215 2.57 3.99 31.02
C MET A 215 1.80 4.05 29.70
N SER A 216 2.47 3.62 28.63
CA SER A 216 1.86 3.29 27.33
C SER A 216 2.20 1.84 26.99
N VAL A 217 1.21 1.04 26.58
CA VAL A 217 1.35 -0.41 26.34
C VAL A 217 0.86 -0.78 24.95
N ARG A 218 1.65 -1.57 24.21
CA ARG A 218 1.34 -2.05 22.86
C ARG A 218 1.72 -3.51 22.65
N LEU A 219 1.05 -4.16 21.70
CA LEU A 219 1.36 -5.51 21.23
C LEU A 219 1.19 -5.60 19.71
N ALA A 220 2.29 -5.85 19.01
CA ALA A 220 2.31 -6.21 17.61
C ALA A 220 2.45 -7.74 17.47
N THR A 221 1.64 -8.35 16.61
CA THR A 221 1.69 -9.78 16.27
C THR A 221 1.90 -9.89 14.76
N TYR A 222 2.78 -10.81 14.33
CA TYR A 222 3.31 -10.81 12.97
C TYR A 222 2.79 -11.95 12.09
N ARG A 223 1.87 -12.78 12.57
CA ARG A 223 1.21 -13.76 11.69
C ARG A 223 0.21 -13.05 10.76
N PRO A 224 0.14 -13.43 9.47
CA PRO A 224 -0.86 -12.92 8.54
C PRO A 224 -2.30 -12.99 9.06
N LYS A 225 -2.68 -14.10 9.72
CA LYS A 225 -4.02 -14.30 10.31
C LYS A 225 -4.46 -13.21 11.30
N ASP A 226 -3.51 -12.51 11.92
CA ASP A 226 -3.76 -11.48 12.92
C ASP A 226 -3.64 -10.07 12.33
N ASN A 227 -3.47 -9.96 11.01
CA ASN A 227 -3.32 -8.73 10.26
C ASN A 227 -4.59 -8.42 9.49
N TYR A 228 -5.16 -7.24 9.72
CA TYR A 228 -6.42 -6.83 9.12
C TYR A 228 -6.17 -5.67 8.17
N VAL A 229 -6.64 -5.81 6.94
CA VAL A 229 -6.51 -4.84 5.85
C VAL A 229 -7.81 -4.73 5.06
N GLY A 230 -7.98 -3.62 4.33
CA GLY A 230 -9.17 -3.39 3.53
C GLY A 230 -10.48 -3.28 4.33
N ASP A 231 -11.59 -3.17 3.61
CA ASP A 231 -12.93 -3.05 4.19
C ASP A 231 -13.36 -4.35 4.86
N ARG A 232 -13.04 -5.51 4.26
CA ARG A 232 -13.28 -6.84 4.84
C ARG A 232 -12.58 -6.99 6.18
N GLY A 233 -11.27 -6.73 6.24
CA GLY A 233 -10.48 -6.86 7.47
C GLY A 233 -10.93 -5.87 8.55
N PHE A 234 -11.27 -4.63 8.17
CA PHE A 234 -11.84 -3.66 9.11
C PHE A 234 -13.18 -4.13 9.68
N ALA A 235 -14.12 -4.57 8.84
CA ALA A 235 -15.42 -5.07 9.27
C ALA A 235 -15.30 -6.31 10.17
N LYS A 236 -14.45 -7.27 9.79
CA LYS A 236 -14.13 -8.46 10.59
C LYS A 236 -13.56 -8.09 11.95
N LEU A 237 -12.59 -7.17 12.00
CA LEU A 237 -11.97 -6.72 13.24
C LEU A 237 -12.98 -6.03 14.17
N VAL A 238 -13.90 -5.22 13.63
CA VAL A 238 -14.96 -4.57 14.42
C VAL A 238 -15.99 -5.57 14.93
N ALA A 239 -16.34 -6.59 14.13
CA ALA A 239 -17.32 -7.61 14.50
C ALA A 239 -16.79 -8.63 15.53
N ASP A 240 -15.61 -9.19 15.27
CA ASP A 240 -15.07 -10.33 16.03
C ASP A 240 -14.04 -9.90 17.09
N GLY A 241 -13.48 -8.70 16.94
CA GLY A 241 -12.32 -8.24 17.70
C GLY A 241 -11.04 -8.99 17.33
N LYS A 242 -9.90 -8.50 17.83
CA LYS A 242 -8.61 -9.18 17.61
C LYS A 242 -8.47 -10.38 18.55
N PRO A 243 -8.05 -11.58 18.07
CA PRO A 243 -7.85 -12.75 18.92
C PRO A 243 -6.88 -12.51 20.08
N THR A 244 -5.76 -11.82 19.80
CA THR A 244 -4.69 -11.51 20.76
C THR A 244 -4.78 -10.07 21.28
N ASP A 245 -5.99 -9.55 21.53
CA ASP A 245 -6.19 -8.21 22.08
C ASP A 245 -5.72 -8.13 23.55
N LEU A 246 -4.95 -7.09 23.87
CA LEU A 246 -4.54 -6.74 25.23
C LEU A 246 -5.74 -6.49 26.15
N GLU A 247 -6.87 -5.99 25.65
CA GLU A 247 -8.07 -5.79 26.47
C GLU A 247 -8.59 -7.10 27.07
N ARG A 248 -8.43 -8.24 26.38
CA ARG A 248 -8.86 -9.55 26.92
C ARG A 248 -8.11 -9.95 28.20
N VAL A 249 -6.89 -9.44 28.34
CA VAL A 249 -5.97 -9.75 29.44
C VAL A 249 -5.96 -8.64 30.51
N PHE A 250 -6.02 -7.38 30.07
CA PHE A 250 -5.85 -6.19 30.91
C PHE A 250 -7.12 -5.35 31.09
N GLY A 251 -8.18 -5.63 30.33
CA GLY A 251 -9.40 -4.80 30.23
C GLY A 251 -10.37 -4.88 31.41
N ASN A 252 -10.05 -5.64 32.46
CA ASN A 252 -10.83 -5.60 33.69
C ASN A 252 -10.71 -4.20 34.33
N GLY A 253 -11.69 -3.31 34.08
CA GLY A 253 -11.78 -1.99 34.71
C GLY A 253 -11.77 -0.81 33.74
N ASN A 254 -10.75 0.05 33.87
CA ASN A 254 -10.63 1.36 33.21
C ASN A 254 -9.85 1.29 31.88
N LEU A 255 -9.59 0.08 31.35
CA LEU A 255 -8.73 -0.13 30.18
C LEU A 255 -9.50 -0.76 29.04
N VAL A 256 -9.30 -0.23 27.84
CA VAL A 256 -9.83 -0.75 26.57
C VAL A 256 -8.74 -0.70 25.50
N SER A 257 -8.92 -1.37 24.38
CA SER A 257 -7.99 -1.29 23.25
C SER A 257 -8.44 -0.29 22.16
N ASN A 258 -7.56 -0.03 21.19
CA ASN A 258 -7.96 0.65 19.94
C ASN A 258 -8.94 -0.18 19.09
N HIS A 259 -9.16 -1.46 19.38
CA HIS A 259 -10.09 -2.30 18.65
C HIS A 259 -11.53 -2.23 19.20
N ASP A 260 -11.78 -1.40 20.22
CA ASP A 260 -13.12 -1.18 20.78
C ASP A 260 -14.13 -0.77 19.68
N PRO A 261 -15.18 -1.58 19.44
CA PRO A 261 -16.20 -1.29 18.41
C PRO A 261 -16.91 0.05 18.59
N VAL A 262 -16.93 0.62 19.81
CA VAL A 262 -17.51 1.95 20.07
C VAL A 262 -16.82 3.04 19.23
N LEU A 263 -15.54 2.87 18.92
CA LEU A 263 -14.82 3.80 18.04
C LEU A 263 -15.40 3.78 16.63
N ALA A 264 -15.49 2.59 16.02
CA ALA A 264 -15.97 2.40 14.66
C ALA A 264 -17.46 2.78 14.52
N ASN A 265 -18.32 2.29 15.42
CA ASN A 265 -19.78 2.43 15.36
C ASN A 265 -20.28 3.89 15.38
N ARG A 266 -19.42 4.85 15.75
CA ARG A 266 -19.77 6.28 15.72
C ARG A 266 -19.79 6.87 14.30
N TYR A 267 -18.93 6.35 13.41
CA TYR A 267 -18.73 6.91 12.06
C TYR A 267 -18.85 5.87 10.94
N TRP A 268 -19.01 4.60 11.28
CA TRP A 268 -19.09 3.51 10.32
C TRP A 268 -20.30 2.63 10.59
N LYS A 269 -20.95 2.19 9.52
CA LYS A 269 -21.83 1.03 9.53
C LYS A 269 -21.03 -0.15 9.01
N THR A 270 -20.89 -1.15 9.86
CA THR A 270 -20.16 -2.38 9.53
C THR A 270 -21.06 -3.59 9.66
N ASN A 271 -20.84 -4.58 8.80
CA ASN A 271 -21.40 -5.91 8.91
C ASN A 271 -20.33 -6.91 8.47
N TYR A 272 -20.27 -8.06 9.13
CA TYR A 272 -19.41 -9.16 8.74
C TYR A 272 -20.11 -10.47 9.04
N THR A 273 -20.16 -11.37 8.06
CA THR A 273 -20.71 -12.71 8.21
C THR A 273 -19.76 -13.68 7.55
N HIS A 274 -19.22 -14.60 8.37
CA HIS A 274 -18.41 -15.69 7.89
C HIS A 274 -19.28 -16.80 7.29
N THR A 275 -18.98 -17.23 6.07
CA THR A 275 -19.68 -18.32 5.38
C THR A 275 -18.78 -19.56 5.35
N ILE A 276 -19.33 -20.73 5.69
CA ILE A 276 -18.61 -22.00 5.51
C ILE A 276 -18.75 -22.38 4.03
N ASP A 277 -17.61 -22.50 3.31
CA ASP A 277 -17.51 -22.87 1.89
C ASP A 277 -18.02 -21.82 0.88
N GLY A 278 -17.89 -20.52 1.19
CA GLY A 278 -18.19 -19.43 0.27
C GLY A 278 -17.56 -18.10 0.73
N PRO A 279 -17.64 -17.03 -0.09
CA PRO A 279 -17.06 -15.74 0.26
C PRO A 279 -17.73 -15.16 1.51
N ASP A 280 -16.94 -14.41 2.28
CA ASP A 280 -17.45 -13.71 3.44
C ASP A 280 -18.35 -12.56 2.97
N SER A 281 -19.49 -12.34 3.64
CA SER A 281 -20.25 -11.13 3.39
C SER A 281 -19.78 -10.03 4.32
N TYR A 282 -19.41 -8.87 3.76
CA TYR A 282 -18.98 -7.72 4.55
C TYR A 282 -19.57 -6.40 4.03
N GLU A 283 -19.69 -5.42 4.93
CA GLU A 283 -20.04 -4.05 4.61
C GLU A 283 -19.18 -3.13 5.49
N ALA A 284 -18.60 -2.08 4.89
CA ALA A 284 -17.97 -0.99 5.61
C ALA A 284 -18.29 0.33 4.89
N ARG A 285 -19.21 1.12 5.45
CA ARG A 285 -19.56 2.43 4.87
C ARG A 285 -19.65 3.51 5.92
N TYR A 286 -19.40 4.74 5.49
CA TYR A 286 -19.53 5.92 6.35
C TYR A 286 -20.95 6.07 6.89
N ASP A 287 -21.06 6.39 8.19
CA ASP A 287 -22.28 6.84 8.80
C ASP A 287 -22.32 8.37 8.89
N TYR A 288 -23.18 8.97 8.08
CA TYR A 288 -23.40 10.42 8.06
C TYR A 288 -24.48 10.89 9.04
N ALA A 289 -24.92 10.06 9.99
CA ALA A 289 -25.92 10.45 11.00
C ALA A 289 -25.51 11.70 11.80
N LEU A 290 -24.20 11.96 11.94
CA LEU A 290 -23.66 13.14 12.64
C LEU A 290 -23.50 14.38 11.75
N ALA A 291 -23.71 14.27 10.44
CA ALA A 291 -23.53 15.37 9.50
C ALA A 291 -24.61 16.45 9.68
N ASN A 292 -24.20 17.72 9.76
CA ASN A 292 -25.08 18.87 9.90
C ASN A 292 -24.43 20.14 9.31
N GLN A 293 -25.06 21.31 9.45
CA GLN A 293 -24.55 22.57 8.88
C GLN A 293 -23.19 23.01 9.44
N TYR A 294 -22.79 22.53 10.62
CA TYR A 294 -21.51 22.85 11.27
C TYR A 294 -20.47 21.74 11.08
N ASN A 295 -20.92 20.49 10.90
CA ASN A 295 -20.06 19.33 10.63
C ASN A 295 -20.44 18.74 9.26
N PRO A 296 -19.85 19.23 8.16
CA PRO A 296 -20.16 18.74 6.82
C PRO A 296 -19.74 17.27 6.65
N ARG A 297 -20.30 16.59 5.64
CA ARG A 297 -19.99 15.19 5.33
C ARG A 297 -18.50 14.94 5.09
N SER A 298 -17.78 15.91 4.54
CA SER A 298 -16.33 15.83 4.33
C SER A 298 -15.55 15.71 5.65
N GLU A 299 -15.97 16.43 6.69
CA GLU A 299 -15.37 16.33 8.02
C GLU A 299 -15.68 14.99 8.68
N ILE A 300 -16.93 14.51 8.57
CA ILE A 300 -17.32 13.18 9.05
C ILE A 300 -16.48 12.09 8.38
N ARG A 301 -16.28 12.16 7.05
CA ARG A 301 -15.42 11.22 6.31
C ARG A 301 -13.98 11.26 6.84
N ARG A 302 -13.41 12.44 7.08
CA ARG A 302 -12.06 12.58 7.65
C ARG A 302 -11.94 11.93 9.04
N HIS A 303 -12.94 12.13 9.91
CA HIS A 303 -12.95 11.50 11.24
C HIS A 303 -13.12 9.98 11.13
N ALA A 304 -13.99 9.51 10.22
CA ALA A 304 -14.19 8.10 9.94
C ALA A 304 -12.89 7.41 9.51
N GLU A 305 -12.14 7.99 8.57
CA GLU A 305 -10.83 7.46 8.13
C GLU A 305 -9.77 7.48 9.24
N THR A 306 -9.79 8.52 10.08
CA THR A 306 -8.92 8.58 11.27
C THR A 306 -9.25 7.43 12.24
N VAL A 307 -10.53 7.18 12.50
CA VAL A 307 -10.98 6.06 13.33
C VAL A 307 -10.62 4.71 12.72
N ARG A 308 -10.82 4.51 11.42
CA ARG A 308 -10.41 3.28 10.72
C ARG A 308 -8.92 3.02 10.91
N THR A 309 -8.09 4.05 10.73
CA THR A 309 -6.63 3.98 10.95
C THR A 309 -6.27 3.58 12.38
N VAL A 310 -6.97 4.15 13.38
CA VAL A 310 -6.77 3.80 14.80
C VAL A 310 -7.16 2.34 15.06
N VAL A 311 -8.34 1.93 14.61
CA VAL A 311 -8.88 0.58 14.84
C VAL A 311 -8.02 -0.49 14.19
N LEU A 312 -7.57 -0.28 12.95
CA LEU A 312 -6.65 -1.20 12.28
C LEU A 312 -5.25 -1.24 12.92
N GLY A 313 -4.87 -0.23 13.71
CA GLY A 313 -3.64 -0.23 14.50
C GLY A 313 -2.34 -0.12 13.69
N LYS A 314 -2.40 0.13 12.37
CA LYS A 314 -1.21 0.23 11.51
C LYS A 314 -0.28 1.36 11.95
N LYS A 315 -0.84 2.53 12.26
CA LYS A 315 -0.07 3.66 12.81
C LYS A 315 0.52 3.35 14.19
N GLU A 316 -0.13 2.50 15.00
CA GLU A 316 0.42 2.07 16.29
C GLU A 316 1.60 1.12 16.12
N HIS A 317 1.69 0.36 15.02
CA HIS A 317 2.88 -0.42 14.67
C HIS A 317 4.08 0.49 14.45
N ARG A 318 3.97 1.51 13.59
CA ARG A 318 5.04 2.51 13.39
C ARG A 318 5.43 3.20 14.68
N ARG A 319 4.44 3.59 15.49
CA ARG A 319 4.69 4.21 16.80
C ARG A 319 5.45 3.26 17.73
N LEU A 320 5.15 1.96 17.70
CA LEU A 320 5.91 0.94 18.41
C LEU A 320 7.35 0.89 17.89
N LEU A 321 7.54 0.78 16.57
CA LEU A 321 8.87 0.71 15.95
C LEU A 321 9.72 1.96 16.24
N ASN A 322 9.10 3.14 16.35
CA ASN A 322 9.80 4.40 16.64
C ASN A 322 9.87 4.75 18.14
N GLY A 323 9.19 4.00 19.00
CA GLY A 323 9.03 4.34 20.40
C GLY A 323 8.18 5.60 20.62
N ASP A 324 7.43 6.06 19.62
CA ASP A 324 6.55 7.23 19.74
C ASP A 324 5.35 6.90 20.62
N THR A 325 5.03 7.75 21.59
CA THR A 325 3.88 7.59 22.50
C THR A 325 2.68 8.45 22.11
N SER A 326 2.75 9.21 21.01
CA SER A 326 1.68 10.10 20.53
C SER A 326 0.36 9.35 20.31
N THR A 327 -0.75 10.08 20.43
CA THR A 327 -2.11 9.56 20.21
C THR A 327 -2.89 10.52 19.33
N GLU A 328 -3.86 10.01 18.57
CA GLU A 328 -4.77 10.87 17.82
C GLU A 328 -5.58 11.76 18.79
N PRO A 329 -5.59 13.10 18.60
CA PRO A 329 -6.36 14.01 19.47
C PRO A 329 -7.85 13.66 19.54
N LEU A 330 -8.40 13.13 18.45
CA LEU A 330 -9.79 12.66 18.35
C LEU A 330 -10.15 11.66 19.45
N LEU A 331 -9.23 10.78 19.84
CA LEU A 331 -9.45 9.75 20.87
C LEU A 331 -9.75 10.37 22.24
N LYS A 332 -8.98 11.39 22.64
CA LYS A 332 -9.25 12.14 23.88
C LYS A 332 -10.53 12.97 23.75
N ASN A 333 -10.64 13.74 22.67
CA ASN A 333 -11.64 14.78 22.53
C ASN A 333 -13.07 14.24 22.34
N GLU A 334 -13.22 13.11 21.63
CA GLU A 334 -14.54 12.57 21.29
C GLU A 334 -14.88 11.26 22.01
N PHE A 335 -13.87 10.49 22.44
CA PHE A 335 -14.06 9.15 23.01
C PHE A 335 -13.54 8.99 24.45
N SER A 336 -12.95 10.05 25.04
CA SER A 336 -12.32 9.99 26.36
C SER A 336 -11.31 8.83 26.47
N ARG A 337 -10.53 8.61 25.41
CA ARG A 337 -9.49 7.58 25.33
C ARG A 337 -8.12 8.22 25.53
N TYR A 338 -7.43 7.84 26.60
CA TYR A 338 -6.13 8.39 27.00
C TYR A 338 -5.05 7.34 26.79
N GLY A 339 -4.06 7.61 25.93
CA GLY A 339 -3.00 6.64 25.61
C GLY A 339 -1.85 6.59 26.62
N TRP A 340 -1.87 7.45 27.63
CA TRP A 340 -1.07 7.32 28.85
C TRP A 340 -2.00 6.89 29.99
N VAL A 341 -1.64 5.82 30.67
CA VAL A 341 -2.38 5.27 31.80
C VAL A 341 -1.63 5.61 33.09
N SER A 342 -2.26 6.39 33.97
CA SER A 342 -1.69 6.75 35.27
C SER A 342 -1.91 5.66 36.32
N LEU A 343 -0.85 5.29 37.05
CA LEU A 343 -0.79 4.15 37.96
C LEU A 343 0.09 4.43 39.18
N PHE A 344 -0.18 3.73 40.28
CA PHE A 344 0.76 3.58 41.39
C PHE A 344 1.70 2.37 41.17
N GLU A 345 2.86 2.38 41.83
CA GLU A 345 3.87 1.30 41.74
C GLU A 345 3.30 -0.13 41.81
N PRO A 346 2.39 -0.49 42.75
CA PRO A 346 1.87 -1.86 42.84
C PRO A 346 1.04 -2.27 41.62
N GLN A 347 0.53 -1.31 40.85
CA GLN A 347 -0.29 -1.55 39.66
C GLN A 347 0.54 -1.69 38.38
N LEU A 348 1.85 -1.39 38.41
CA LEU A 348 2.75 -1.61 37.26
C LEU A 348 3.06 -3.10 37.05
N LEU A 349 3.18 -3.86 38.13
CA LEU A 349 3.66 -5.24 38.13
C LEU A 349 3.00 -6.15 37.07
N PRO A 350 1.68 -6.10 36.82
CA PRO A 350 1.05 -6.92 35.80
C PRO A 350 1.49 -6.64 34.36
N PHE A 351 1.99 -5.43 34.07
CA PHE A 351 2.38 -5.00 32.73
C PHE A 351 3.86 -5.23 32.43
N VAL A 352 4.70 -5.32 33.47
CA VAL A 352 6.16 -5.49 33.37
C VAL A 352 6.65 -6.75 34.09
N TRP A 353 5.78 -7.76 34.21
CA TRP A 353 6.12 -9.04 34.85
C TRP A 353 7.24 -9.76 34.09
N THR A 354 8.28 -10.23 34.80
CA THR A 354 9.35 -11.01 34.14
C THR A 354 8.88 -12.44 33.90
N VAL A 355 8.38 -12.72 32.70
CA VAL A 355 7.88 -14.05 32.32
C VAL A 355 9.05 -15.02 32.08
N THR A 356 9.06 -16.16 32.79
CA THR A 356 10.13 -17.17 32.69
C THR A 356 9.87 -18.25 31.64
N GLN A 357 8.76 -18.15 30.89
CA GLN A 357 8.41 -19.11 29.86
C GLN A 357 9.48 -19.25 28.77
N ARG A 358 9.55 -20.45 28.20
CA ARG A 358 10.45 -20.78 27.09
C ARG A 358 9.66 -21.01 25.81
N TRP A 359 10.20 -20.52 24.70
CA TRP A 359 9.84 -20.92 23.35
C TRP A 359 10.79 -22.03 22.92
N GLU A 360 10.25 -23.21 22.61
CA GLU A 360 11.05 -24.36 22.18
C GLU A 360 11.46 -24.24 20.71
N THR A 361 10.58 -23.64 19.91
CA THR A 361 10.75 -23.33 18.50
C THR A 361 10.70 -21.82 18.29
N ASN A 362 11.46 -21.34 17.31
CA ASN A 362 11.50 -19.92 16.95
C ASN A 362 10.24 -19.58 16.10
N PRO A 363 9.29 -18.78 16.62
CA PRO A 363 8.03 -18.50 15.92
C PRO A 363 8.21 -17.66 14.65
N TRP A 364 9.34 -16.97 14.50
CA TRP A 364 9.65 -16.18 13.32
C TRP A 364 9.97 -17.02 12.08
N ARG A 365 10.28 -18.31 12.24
CA ARG A 365 10.57 -19.19 11.08
C ARG A 365 9.35 -19.49 10.21
N ASP A 366 8.15 -19.32 10.78
CA ASP A 366 6.89 -19.64 10.11
C ASP A 366 6.27 -18.41 9.43
N VAL A 367 6.96 -17.26 9.42
CA VAL A 367 6.45 -16.01 8.83
C VAL A 367 7.42 -15.56 7.75
N LYS A 368 7.03 -15.79 6.49
CA LYS A 368 7.82 -15.39 5.31
C LYS A 368 8.07 -13.88 5.32
N GLY A 369 9.24 -13.46 4.83
CA GLY A 369 9.63 -12.05 4.73
C GLY A 369 10.00 -11.35 6.05
N ARG A 370 9.77 -11.98 7.21
CA ARG A 370 10.03 -11.38 8.53
C ARG A 370 11.02 -12.19 9.36
N SER A 371 11.63 -11.55 10.36
CA SER A 371 12.59 -12.15 11.26
C SER A 371 12.57 -11.46 12.63
N ALA A 372 13.09 -12.16 13.65
CA ALA A 372 13.20 -11.61 15.00
C ALA A 372 14.10 -10.36 15.01
N PRO A 373 13.81 -9.36 15.87
CA PRO A 373 14.74 -8.28 16.14
C PRO A 373 16.16 -8.76 16.44
N VAL A 374 17.16 -8.01 15.97
CA VAL A 374 18.58 -8.35 16.12
C VAL A 374 19.24 -7.42 17.13
N PHE A 375 19.91 -7.98 18.14
CA PHE A 375 20.63 -7.16 19.12
C PHE A 375 22.15 -7.24 18.91
N ASN A 376 22.73 -6.10 18.56
CA ASN A 376 24.14 -5.89 18.32
C ASN A 376 24.86 -5.54 19.63
N SER A 377 25.46 -6.54 20.27
CA SER A 377 26.11 -6.39 21.58
C SER A 377 27.42 -5.62 21.49
N VAL A 378 27.57 -4.60 22.34
CA VAL A 378 28.78 -3.78 22.47
C VAL A 378 29.58 -4.16 23.72
N LYS A 379 28.91 -4.45 24.84
CA LYS A 379 29.58 -4.73 26.11
C LYS A 379 28.78 -5.71 26.97
N LEU A 380 29.45 -6.74 27.48
CA LEU A 380 28.88 -7.63 28.50
C LEU A 380 28.87 -6.95 29.87
N ILE A 381 27.78 -7.10 30.62
CA ILE A 381 27.70 -6.68 32.01
C ILE A 381 27.92 -7.90 32.91
N THR A 382 29.06 -7.93 33.59
CA THR A 382 29.32 -8.92 34.64
C THR A 382 28.51 -8.56 35.88
N ILE A 383 27.53 -9.41 36.21
CA ILE A 383 27.00 -9.61 37.56
C ILE A 383 27.91 -10.71 38.15
N GLU A 384 28.53 -10.51 39.32
CA GLU A 384 29.84 -11.09 39.68
C GLU A 384 30.12 -12.57 39.28
N THR A 385 31.24 -12.76 38.54
CA THR A 385 31.93 -13.98 38.02
C THR A 385 31.42 -14.60 36.68
N PRO A 386 32.34 -14.95 35.74
CA PRO A 386 32.08 -14.92 34.29
C PRO A 386 31.51 -16.23 33.74
N SER A 387 30.44 -16.13 32.97
CA SER A 387 29.98 -17.19 32.07
C SER A 387 30.58 -16.97 30.67
N GLN A 388 31.33 -17.96 30.17
CA GLN A 388 31.94 -17.97 28.84
C GLN A 388 30.88 -18.30 27.78
N PHE A 389 30.46 -17.37 26.90
CA PHE A 389 29.90 -17.70 25.58
C PHE A 389 29.97 -16.53 24.57
N GLY A 390 30.35 -16.89 23.33
CA GLY A 390 29.93 -16.37 22.02
C GLY A 390 29.84 -14.87 21.75
N VAL A 391 30.88 -14.32 21.12
CA VAL A 391 30.86 -13.02 20.44
C VAL A 391 30.09 -13.18 19.11
N GLY A 392 29.11 -12.31 18.84
CA GLY A 392 28.45 -12.23 17.53
C GLY A 392 29.37 -11.55 16.51
N GLU A 393 29.37 -12.05 15.28
CA GLU A 393 30.17 -11.50 14.19
C GLU A 393 29.60 -10.16 13.72
N GLY A 394 30.46 -9.15 13.61
CA GLY A 394 30.16 -7.91 12.92
C GLY A 394 30.32 -8.12 11.42
N LEU A 395 29.29 -7.77 10.65
CA LEU A 395 29.37 -7.65 9.20
C LEU A 395 29.70 -6.20 8.83
N THR A 396 30.67 -6.06 7.94
CA THR A 396 31.04 -4.82 7.24
C THR A 396 30.15 -4.64 6.02
N ASP A 397 29.77 -3.39 5.75
CA ASP A 397 29.06 -2.95 4.55
C ASP A 397 29.79 -3.38 3.28
N ALA A 398 29.16 -4.27 2.50
CA ALA A 398 29.47 -4.49 1.11
C ALA A 398 28.15 -4.67 0.35
N ALA A 399 27.87 -3.73 -0.55
CA ALA A 399 26.74 -3.80 -1.47
C ALA A 399 26.97 -4.93 -2.50
N PRO A 400 25.94 -5.67 -2.93
CA PRO A 400 26.05 -6.59 -4.06
C PRO A 400 26.00 -5.84 -5.39
N ASP A 401 26.82 -6.29 -6.33
CA ASP A 401 26.84 -5.85 -7.74
C ASP A 401 25.60 -6.32 -8.52
N GLU A 402 25.09 -5.43 -9.35
CA GLU A 402 24.06 -5.65 -10.37
C GLU A 402 24.62 -6.42 -11.58
N THR A 403 23.86 -7.38 -12.09
CA THR A 403 23.98 -7.83 -13.48
C THR A 403 22.59 -7.85 -14.11
N ALA A 404 22.27 -6.80 -14.88
CA ALA A 404 21.01 -6.69 -15.60
C ALA A 404 21.07 -7.42 -16.96
N VAL A 405 20.04 -8.22 -17.25
CA VAL A 405 19.73 -8.76 -18.58
C VAL A 405 18.82 -7.75 -19.30
N ALA A 406 18.86 -7.70 -20.63
CA ALA A 406 18.27 -6.63 -21.44
C ALA A 406 16.73 -6.44 -21.36
N ASN A 407 16.00 -7.31 -20.66
CA ASN A 407 14.56 -7.21 -20.41
C ASN A 407 14.21 -6.92 -18.93
N GLU A 408 15.20 -6.81 -18.05
CA GLU A 408 14.96 -6.30 -16.69
C GLU A 408 14.85 -4.77 -16.76
N GLY A 409 13.77 -4.22 -16.19
CA GLY A 409 13.59 -2.78 -16.09
C GLY A 409 14.76 -2.07 -15.38
N GLY A 410 14.76 -0.74 -15.40
CA GLY A 410 15.81 0.06 -14.75
C GLY A 410 15.94 -0.22 -13.25
N ALA A 411 16.99 0.32 -12.61
CA ALA A 411 17.24 0.12 -11.18
C ALA A 411 16.05 0.54 -10.27
N GLY A 412 15.23 1.51 -10.70
CA GLY A 412 13.99 1.88 -10.01
C GLY A 412 12.92 0.78 -10.08
N HIS A 413 12.69 0.21 -11.27
CA HIS A 413 11.80 -0.93 -11.51
C HIS A 413 12.17 -2.13 -10.65
N GLY A 414 13.44 -2.55 -10.67
CA GLY A 414 13.92 -3.67 -9.86
C GLY A 414 13.77 -3.43 -8.34
N SER A 415 13.91 -2.18 -7.89
CA SER A 415 13.65 -1.83 -6.49
C SER A 415 12.16 -1.91 -6.13
N LEU A 416 11.25 -1.53 -7.04
CA LEU A 416 9.81 -1.62 -6.83
C LEU A 416 9.37 -3.10 -6.83
N GLU A 417 9.85 -3.92 -7.77
CA GLU A 417 9.63 -5.38 -7.79
C GLU A 417 10.03 -6.03 -6.46
N GLN A 418 11.26 -5.75 -5.98
CA GLN A 418 11.76 -6.34 -4.75
C GLN A 418 10.92 -5.92 -3.53
N TYR A 419 10.55 -4.64 -3.46
CA TYR A 419 9.66 -4.14 -2.42
C TYR A 419 8.29 -4.84 -2.48
N THR A 420 7.68 -4.90 -3.67
CA THR A 420 6.37 -5.50 -3.92
C THR A 420 6.35 -6.96 -3.49
N ARG A 421 7.29 -7.79 -3.98
CA ARG A 421 7.40 -9.20 -3.60
C ARG A 421 7.56 -9.38 -2.10
N ARG A 422 8.38 -8.55 -1.46
CA ARG A 422 8.57 -8.57 0.01
C ARG A 422 7.26 -8.21 0.73
N ALA A 423 6.56 -7.17 0.29
CA ALA A 423 5.32 -6.72 0.91
C ALA A 423 4.23 -7.81 0.86
N PHE A 424 4.04 -8.43 -0.31
CA PHE A 424 3.09 -9.54 -0.49
C PHE A 424 3.46 -10.76 0.36
N SER A 425 4.74 -11.15 0.37
CA SER A 425 5.23 -12.26 1.20
C SER A 425 5.01 -12.03 2.70
N GLU A 426 5.26 -10.80 3.17
CA GLU A 426 5.07 -10.42 4.58
C GLU A 426 3.59 -10.33 4.98
N GLY A 427 2.70 -10.04 4.04
CA GLY A 427 1.25 -10.04 4.23
C GLY A 427 0.63 -11.43 4.22
N GLY A 428 1.37 -12.44 3.77
CA GLY A 428 0.98 -13.85 3.81
C GLY A 428 0.67 -14.46 2.45
N ASP A 429 0.80 -13.70 1.36
CA ASP A 429 0.54 -14.17 0.02
C ASP A 429 1.69 -15.05 -0.51
N GLU A 430 1.34 -16.02 -1.35
CA GLU A 430 2.31 -16.79 -2.11
C GLU A 430 2.61 -16.10 -3.43
N ILE A 431 3.79 -15.48 -3.52
CA ILE A 431 4.24 -14.71 -4.68
C ILE A 431 5.64 -15.16 -5.13
N HIS A 432 5.84 -15.23 -6.45
CA HIS A 432 7.09 -15.68 -7.08
C HIS A 432 7.45 -14.77 -8.26
N LYS A 433 8.76 -14.57 -8.49
CA LYS A 433 9.25 -13.87 -9.69
C LYS A 433 9.07 -14.76 -10.91
N VAL A 434 8.65 -14.18 -12.03
CA VAL A 434 8.61 -14.89 -13.31
C VAL A 434 9.95 -14.70 -14.02
N ASP A 435 10.53 -15.80 -14.51
CA ASP A 435 11.81 -15.77 -15.21
C ASP A 435 11.63 -15.07 -16.57
N GLN A 436 12.22 -13.88 -16.70
CA GLN A 436 12.12 -13.06 -17.91
C GLN A 436 12.84 -13.74 -19.09
N ASN A 437 12.15 -13.92 -20.22
CA ASN A 437 12.72 -14.43 -21.46
C ASN A 437 12.60 -13.37 -22.59
N ALA A 438 12.77 -13.73 -23.86
CA ALA A 438 12.63 -12.77 -24.97
C ALA A 438 11.18 -12.34 -25.22
N ASP A 439 10.22 -13.07 -24.64
CA ASP A 439 8.80 -12.77 -24.66
C ASP A 439 8.46 -11.86 -23.47
N SER A 440 7.47 -10.99 -23.64
CA SER A 440 7.05 -10.08 -22.58
C SER A 440 6.09 -10.82 -21.64
N VAL A 441 6.61 -11.20 -20.48
CA VAL A 441 5.94 -11.92 -19.38
C VAL A 441 5.76 -10.99 -18.18
N PRO A 442 4.77 -11.25 -17.29
CA PRO A 442 4.51 -10.42 -16.11
C PRO A 442 5.70 -10.41 -15.16
N ASP A 443 5.83 -9.36 -14.34
CA ASP A 443 6.96 -9.25 -13.40
C ASP A 443 6.93 -10.34 -12.31
N GLU A 444 5.78 -10.50 -11.64
CA GLU A 444 5.58 -11.49 -10.58
C GLU A 444 4.23 -12.21 -10.73
N ARG A 445 4.14 -13.40 -10.13
CA ARG A 445 2.92 -14.22 -10.07
C ARG A 445 2.53 -14.47 -8.62
N LEU A 446 1.27 -14.19 -8.30
CA LEU A 446 0.66 -14.44 -7.00
C LEU A 446 -0.40 -15.54 -7.09
N THR A 447 -0.50 -16.40 -6.07
CA THR A 447 -1.57 -17.40 -5.93
C THR A 447 -2.60 -16.91 -4.90
N ALA A 448 -3.82 -16.62 -5.35
CA ALA A 448 -4.90 -16.14 -4.50
C ALA A 448 -5.67 -17.33 -3.92
N VAL A 449 -5.21 -17.82 -2.76
CA VAL A 449 -5.86 -18.93 -2.05
C VAL A 449 -7.26 -18.50 -1.64
N ASP A 450 -8.26 -19.32 -1.98
CA ASP A 450 -9.69 -19.02 -1.76
C ASP A 450 -10.16 -17.70 -2.42
N GLY A 451 -9.49 -17.25 -3.49
CA GLY A 451 -9.81 -16.00 -4.20
C GLY A 451 -9.45 -14.72 -3.44
N MET A 452 -8.61 -14.82 -2.40
CA MET A 452 -8.19 -13.66 -1.60
C MET A 452 -6.74 -13.27 -1.90
N ILE A 453 -6.51 -11.96 -2.02
CA ILE A 453 -5.18 -11.36 -1.91
C ILE A 453 -5.07 -10.75 -0.50
N GLU A 454 -4.34 -11.41 0.40
CA GLU A 454 -4.32 -11.10 1.84
C GLU A 454 -3.64 -9.76 2.12
N THR A 455 -2.59 -9.40 1.38
CA THR A 455 -1.86 -8.13 1.56
C THR A 455 -2.73 -6.92 1.24
N LEU A 456 -3.59 -7.04 0.22
CA LEU A 456 -4.47 -5.96 -0.24
C LEU A 456 -5.85 -6.01 0.42
N GLY A 457 -6.26 -7.19 0.93
CA GLY A 457 -7.58 -7.40 1.53
C GLY A 457 -8.71 -7.37 0.51
N ILE A 458 -8.47 -7.86 -0.71
CA ILE A 458 -9.43 -7.87 -1.82
C ILE A 458 -9.73 -9.29 -2.27
N GLU A 459 -10.97 -9.50 -2.71
CA GLU A 459 -11.42 -10.71 -3.40
C GLU A 459 -11.18 -10.56 -4.90
N VAL A 460 -10.72 -11.63 -5.54
CA VAL A 460 -10.47 -11.73 -6.98
C VAL A 460 -11.01 -13.05 -7.49
N ASP A 461 -11.59 -13.05 -8.68
CA ASP A 461 -12.10 -14.25 -9.34
C ASP A 461 -10.99 -14.91 -10.19
N SER A 462 -9.82 -15.15 -9.57
CA SER A 462 -8.65 -15.70 -10.24
C SER A 462 -7.75 -16.42 -9.24
N GLU A 463 -7.43 -17.70 -9.50
CA GLU A 463 -6.48 -18.46 -8.68
C GLU A 463 -5.04 -17.92 -8.84
N VAL A 464 -4.72 -17.47 -10.04
CA VAL A 464 -3.41 -16.92 -10.41
C VAL A 464 -3.59 -15.47 -10.81
N VAL A 465 -2.85 -14.60 -10.12
CA VAL A 465 -2.90 -13.15 -10.33
C VAL A 465 -1.53 -12.67 -10.77
N ALA A 466 -1.47 -11.98 -11.91
CA ALA A 466 -0.26 -11.31 -12.35
C ALA A 466 -0.04 -10.02 -11.56
N ILE A 467 1.21 -9.73 -11.19
CA ILE A 467 1.61 -8.47 -10.57
C ILE A 467 2.57 -7.77 -11.52
N GLU A 468 2.20 -6.56 -11.94
CA GLU A 468 2.97 -5.73 -12.87
C GLU A 468 3.44 -4.48 -12.11
N CYS A 469 4.75 -4.37 -11.90
CA CYS A 469 5.36 -3.18 -11.33
C CYS A 469 5.61 -2.19 -12.47
N GLU A 470 5.21 -0.93 -12.31
CA GLU A 470 5.37 0.05 -13.39
C GLU A 470 6.21 1.21 -12.89
N ASP A 471 7.49 1.22 -13.30
CA ASP A 471 8.45 2.29 -13.06
C ASP A 471 8.89 2.92 -14.39
N GLU A 472 8.90 4.26 -14.47
CA GLU A 472 9.27 5.06 -15.65
C GLU A 472 8.46 4.86 -16.97
N ASN A 473 7.65 3.79 -17.09
CA ASN A 473 6.77 3.51 -18.25
C ASN A 473 5.53 4.42 -18.35
N ILE A 474 5.36 5.34 -17.39
CA ILE A 474 4.24 6.27 -17.22
C ILE A 474 4.05 7.30 -18.35
N THR A 475 4.97 7.35 -19.32
CA THR A 475 4.86 8.20 -20.52
C THR A 475 4.34 7.44 -21.74
N LYS A 476 4.24 6.11 -21.66
CA LYS A 476 3.77 5.21 -22.72
C LYS A 476 2.66 4.30 -22.19
N GLY A 477 1.44 4.83 -22.11
CA GLY A 477 0.28 4.08 -21.61
C GLY A 477 0.04 2.74 -22.30
N SER A 478 0.51 2.56 -23.53
CA SER A 478 0.40 1.30 -24.28
C SER A 478 1.03 0.08 -23.58
N ASN A 479 2.09 0.22 -22.79
CA ASN A 479 2.70 -0.92 -22.10
C ASN A 479 1.80 -1.48 -20.99
N THR A 480 1.33 -0.60 -20.10
CA THR A 480 0.33 -0.94 -19.07
C THR A 480 -0.92 -1.57 -19.70
N LEU A 481 -1.40 -1.00 -20.80
CA LEU A 481 -2.59 -1.50 -21.48
C LEU A 481 -2.37 -2.86 -22.15
N ILE A 482 -1.18 -3.13 -22.69
CA ILE A 482 -0.82 -4.45 -23.23
C ILE A 482 -0.90 -5.53 -22.14
N ASN A 483 -0.37 -5.26 -20.95
CA ASN A 483 -0.43 -6.22 -19.85
C ASN A 483 -1.87 -6.42 -19.35
N ALA A 484 -2.69 -5.35 -19.34
CA ALA A 484 -4.11 -5.46 -19.04
C ALA A 484 -4.86 -6.30 -20.10
N GLU A 485 -4.57 -6.09 -21.40
CA GLU A 485 -5.16 -6.87 -22.50
C GLU A 485 -4.82 -8.35 -22.41
N ARG A 486 -3.58 -8.69 -22.06
CA ARG A 486 -3.15 -10.08 -21.86
C ARG A 486 -3.90 -10.76 -20.72
N ALA A 487 -4.02 -10.07 -19.60
CA ALA A 487 -4.78 -10.58 -18.45
C ALA A 487 -6.25 -10.77 -18.81
N TYR A 488 -6.85 -9.79 -19.51
CA TYR A 488 -8.21 -9.87 -20.03
C TYR A 488 -8.42 -11.05 -21.00
N ALA A 489 -7.50 -11.22 -21.96
CA ALA A 489 -7.55 -12.34 -22.92
C ALA A 489 -7.39 -13.71 -22.24
N ALA A 490 -6.68 -13.76 -21.11
CA ALA A 490 -6.51 -14.97 -20.30
C ALA A 490 -7.62 -15.18 -19.26
N ASP A 491 -8.62 -14.29 -19.19
CA ASP A 491 -9.67 -14.26 -18.16
C ASP A 491 -9.09 -14.24 -16.73
N ARG A 492 -8.12 -13.35 -16.49
CA ARG A 492 -7.42 -13.22 -15.20
C ARG A 492 -7.38 -11.81 -14.66
N HIS A 493 -7.38 -11.75 -13.34
CA HIS A 493 -7.12 -10.53 -12.59
C HIS A 493 -5.63 -10.17 -12.62
N VAL A 494 -5.33 -8.87 -12.72
CA VAL A 494 -3.96 -8.34 -12.64
C VAL A 494 -3.88 -7.18 -11.65
N VAL A 495 -2.79 -7.13 -10.88
CA VAL A 495 -2.48 -6.02 -9.97
C VAL A 495 -1.36 -5.18 -10.57
N PHE A 496 -1.65 -3.92 -10.85
CA PHE A 496 -0.62 -2.94 -11.22
C PHE A 496 -0.11 -2.21 -9.98
N VAL A 497 1.20 -2.20 -9.77
CA VAL A 497 1.86 -1.53 -8.64
C VAL A 497 2.69 -0.35 -9.15
N TYR A 498 2.34 0.84 -8.67
CA TYR A 498 3.01 2.10 -9.02
C TYR A 498 3.71 2.76 -7.83
N ASN A 499 4.57 3.74 -8.11
CA ASN A 499 4.92 4.77 -7.12
C ASN A 499 3.76 5.76 -6.92
N GLN A 500 3.66 6.39 -5.75
CA GLN A 500 2.55 7.30 -5.43
C GLN A 500 2.37 8.43 -6.43
N ALA A 501 3.46 9.00 -6.96
CA ALA A 501 3.41 10.10 -7.92
C ALA A 501 2.72 9.73 -9.26
N ASP A 502 2.63 8.43 -9.56
CA ASP A 502 2.27 7.92 -10.89
C ASP A 502 0.94 7.19 -10.94
N VAL A 503 0.42 6.79 -9.78
CA VAL A 503 -0.78 5.94 -9.66
C VAL A 503 -2.01 6.53 -10.35
N GLU A 504 -2.25 7.84 -10.25
CA GLU A 504 -3.41 8.48 -10.88
C GLU A 504 -3.35 8.40 -12.40
N ARG A 505 -2.13 8.46 -12.96
CA ARG A 505 -1.92 8.36 -14.40
C ARG A 505 -2.07 6.92 -14.87
N GLY A 506 -1.51 5.96 -14.14
CA GLY A 506 -1.68 4.53 -14.41
C GLY A 506 -3.17 4.14 -14.39
N TYR A 507 -3.89 4.55 -13.35
CA TYR A 507 -5.34 4.41 -13.25
C TYR A 507 -6.05 5.06 -14.44
N SER A 508 -5.67 6.28 -14.84
CA SER A 508 -6.29 6.96 -15.98
C SER A 508 -6.11 6.20 -17.30
N HIS A 509 -4.97 5.52 -17.51
CA HIS A 509 -4.77 4.68 -18.69
C HIS A 509 -5.74 3.50 -18.67
N LEU A 510 -5.81 2.77 -17.55
CA LEU A 510 -6.69 1.60 -17.39
C LEU A 510 -8.18 1.99 -17.46
N ASN A 511 -8.54 3.16 -16.95
CA ASN A 511 -9.88 3.71 -17.04
C ASN A 511 -10.24 4.07 -18.49
N LYS A 512 -9.35 4.81 -19.17
CA LYS A 512 -9.52 5.29 -20.55
C LYS A 512 -8.41 4.70 -21.41
N PRO A 513 -8.62 3.53 -22.04
CA PRO A 513 -7.59 2.82 -22.81
C PRO A 513 -7.30 3.49 -24.17
N TYR A 514 -7.50 4.80 -24.25
CA TYR A 514 -7.29 5.66 -25.40
C TYR A 514 -6.79 7.04 -24.92
N LYS A 515 -6.09 7.77 -25.79
CA LYS A 515 -5.38 9.00 -25.43
C LYS A 515 -6.32 10.18 -25.20
N TYR A 516 -7.29 10.37 -26.08
CA TYR A 516 -8.39 11.34 -25.94
C TYR A 516 -9.47 11.06 -26.99
N THR A 517 -10.65 11.63 -26.77
CA THR A 517 -11.77 11.60 -27.73
C THR A 517 -11.64 12.74 -28.73
N GLU A 518 -11.97 12.49 -30.00
CA GLU A 518 -12.07 13.51 -31.04
C GLU A 518 -13.34 13.27 -31.88
N ASP A 519 -14.23 14.27 -31.93
CA ASP A 519 -15.59 14.18 -32.47
C ASP A 519 -16.38 12.97 -31.90
N ASN A 520 -16.65 11.95 -32.71
CA ASN A 520 -17.37 10.72 -32.40
C ASN A 520 -16.46 9.47 -32.44
N GLY A 521 -15.16 9.64 -32.20
CA GLY A 521 -14.15 8.59 -32.18
C GLY A 521 -13.06 8.82 -31.14
N ILE A 522 -12.09 7.89 -31.11
CA ILE A 522 -10.97 7.92 -30.16
C ILE A 522 -9.64 8.06 -30.89
N ILE A 523 -8.70 8.77 -30.27
CA ILE A 523 -7.28 8.74 -30.63
C ILE A 523 -6.57 7.72 -29.76
N THR A 524 -5.88 6.76 -30.38
CA THR A 524 -5.23 5.66 -29.64
C THR A 524 -3.85 6.05 -29.10
N TYR A 525 -3.32 5.23 -28.21
CA TYR A 525 -1.89 5.19 -27.94
C TYR A 525 -1.14 4.50 -29.07
N ASN A 526 0.17 4.77 -29.18
CA ASN A 526 1.06 4.05 -30.09
C ASN A 526 1.91 3.05 -29.29
N ARG A 527 2.16 1.88 -29.88
CA ARG A 527 3.06 0.87 -29.34
C ARG A 527 4.52 1.23 -29.62
N THR A 528 5.43 0.46 -29.03
CA THR A 528 6.86 0.57 -29.31
C THR A 528 7.24 -0.06 -30.65
N ASP A 529 6.49 -1.08 -31.09
CA ASP A 529 6.75 -1.77 -32.34
C ASP A 529 6.43 -0.91 -33.57
N SER A 530 7.15 -1.19 -34.66
CA SER A 530 6.97 -0.49 -35.94
C SER A 530 6.01 -1.27 -36.80
N VAL A 531 5.08 -0.58 -37.46
CA VAL A 531 4.19 -1.21 -38.45
C VAL A 531 5.05 -1.86 -39.53
N ARG A 532 4.73 -3.11 -39.87
CA ARG A 532 5.41 -3.86 -40.93
C ARG A 532 4.47 -4.17 -42.07
N SER A 533 4.97 -4.09 -43.29
CA SER A 533 4.27 -4.62 -44.45
C SER A 533 4.22 -6.15 -44.42
N PRO A 534 3.35 -6.79 -45.22
CA PRO A 534 3.27 -8.26 -45.31
C PRO A 534 4.57 -8.97 -45.68
N ASP A 535 5.54 -8.26 -46.27
CA ASP A 535 6.87 -8.77 -46.59
C ASP A 535 7.95 -8.43 -45.53
N GLY A 536 7.53 -7.88 -44.38
CA GLY A 536 8.36 -7.63 -43.19
C GLY A 536 9.12 -6.31 -43.16
N ARG A 537 9.00 -5.47 -44.21
CA ARG A 537 9.64 -4.13 -44.25
C ARG A 537 8.92 -3.17 -43.29
N ALA A 538 9.67 -2.30 -42.60
CA ALA A 538 9.08 -1.37 -41.64
C ALA A 538 8.54 -0.13 -42.35
N LEU A 539 7.38 0.39 -41.97
CA LEU A 539 6.84 1.61 -42.56
C LEU A 539 7.45 2.87 -41.95
N VAL A 540 7.68 3.86 -42.81
CA VAL A 540 8.26 5.16 -42.44
C VAL A 540 7.51 6.31 -43.12
N ARG A 541 7.52 7.46 -42.45
CA ARG A 541 7.00 8.75 -42.94
C ARG A 541 8.17 9.73 -43.06
N ALA A 542 8.17 10.57 -44.08
CA ALA A 542 9.12 11.67 -44.17
C ALA A 542 8.94 12.69 -43.02
N GLY A 543 10.04 13.32 -42.61
CA GLY A 543 10.07 14.32 -41.55
C GLY A 543 10.07 13.74 -40.13
N ASP A 544 9.93 14.63 -39.14
CA ASP A 544 9.98 14.35 -37.70
C ASP A 544 8.58 14.22 -37.05
N GLY A 545 7.51 14.34 -37.84
CA GLY A 545 6.13 14.21 -37.39
C GLY A 545 5.76 12.80 -36.95
N ASN A 546 4.97 12.69 -35.87
CA ASN A 546 4.46 11.41 -35.38
C ASN A 546 3.12 11.07 -36.03
N THR A 547 2.89 9.78 -36.27
CA THR A 547 1.58 9.30 -36.69
C THR A 547 0.63 9.15 -35.51
N THR A 548 -0.63 9.53 -35.71
CA THR A 548 -1.73 9.28 -34.78
C THR A 548 -2.78 8.39 -35.43
N TYR A 549 -3.45 7.60 -34.61
CA TYR A 549 -4.51 6.70 -35.07
C TYR A 549 -5.83 7.15 -34.50
N ARG A 550 -6.85 7.22 -35.36
CA ARG A 550 -8.22 7.47 -34.94
C ARG A 550 -9.11 6.29 -35.30
N ILE A 551 -9.84 5.78 -34.30
CA ILE A 551 -10.89 4.78 -34.49
C ILE A 551 -12.25 5.48 -34.47
N THR A 552 -13.11 5.17 -35.44
CA THR A 552 -14.49 5.66 -35.50
C THR A 552 -15.38 4.54 -36.03
N GLY A 553 -16.21 3.97 -35.16
CA GLY A 553 -16.90 2.71 -35.44
C GLY A 553 -15.90 1.61 -35.75
N GLN A 554 -16.08 0.89 -36.86
CA GLN A 554 -15.20 -0.20 -37.30
C GLN A 554 -14.07 0.24 -38.24
N THR A 555 -13.80 1.55 -38.35
CA THR A 555 -12.74 2.09 -39.21
C THR A 555 -11.63 2.68 -38.36
N ILE A 556 -10.39 2.33 -38.69
CA ILE A 556 -9.18 3.00 -38.18
C ILE A 556 -8.58 3.85 -39.31
N SER A 557 -8.24 5.09 -38.98
CA SER A 557 -7.57 6.03 -39.88
C SER A 557 -6.22 6.44 -39.28
N VAL A 558 -5.21 6.53 -40.13
CA VAL A 558 -3.86 6.98 -39.74
C VAL A 558 -3.67 8.40 -40.23
N ARG A 559 -3.17 9.26 -39.35
CA ARG A 559 -3.05 10.69 -39.58
C ARG A 559 -1.70 11.21 -39.15
N ASP A 560 -1.30 12.32 -39.73
CA ASP A 560 -0.17 13.14 -39.29
C ASP A 560 -0.63 14.60 -39.11
N ASP A 561 0.33 15.52 -39.02
CA ASP A 561 0.07 16.95 -38.84
C ASP A 561 -0.60 17.61 -40.08
N ASP A 562 -0.53 16.96 -41.25
CA ASP A 562 -1.00 17.47 -42.53
C ASP A 562 -2.35 16.86 -42.97
N GLY A 563 -2.76 15.75 -42.35
CA GLY A 563 -4.09 15.17 -42.53
C GLY A 563 -4.12 13.66 -42.43
N GLU A 564 -5.06 13.04 -43.13
CA GLU A 564 -5.19 11.59 -43.19
C GLU A 564 -4.25 11.00 -44.22
N LEU A 565 -3.43 10.04 -43.80
CA LEU A 565 -2.50 9.29 -44.65
C LEU A 565 -3.17 8.07 -45.28
N THR A 566 -3.92 7.31 -44.48
CA THR A 566 -4.61 6.09 -44.93
C THR A 566 -5.74 5.71 -43.97
N ARG A 567 -6.59 4.77 -44.39
CA ARG A 567 -7.69 4.22 -43.59
C ARG A 567 -8.01 2.78 -44.00
N GLY A 568 -8.58 2.02 -43.08
CA GLY A 568 -9.10 0.68 -43.33
C GLY A 568 -9.94 0.14 -42.17
N PRO A 569 -10.41 -1.11 -42.25
CA PRO A 569 -11.10 -1.77 -41.14
C PRO A 569 -10.19 -1.87 -39.92
N VAL A 570 -10.73 -1.67 -38.71
CA VAL A 570 -9.97 -1.76 -37.44
C VAL A 570 -9.49 -3.19 -37.13
N THR A 571 -10.13 -4.18 -37.74
CA THR A 571 -9.80 -5.62 -37.65
C THR A 571 -8.64 -6.04 -38.55
N ASP A 572 -8.20 -5.16 -39.45
CA ASP A 572 -7.14 -5.48 -40.42
C ASP A 572 -5.78 -4.97 -39.93
N ASP A 573 -4.70 -5.61 -40.37
CA ASP A 573 -3.35 -5.13 -40.10
C ASP A 573 -3.11 -3.80 -40.85
N VAL A 574 -2.74 -2.75 -40.14
CA VAL A 574 -2.46 -1.41 -40.68
C VAL A 574 -1.32 -1.46 -41.70
N GLY A 575 -0.42 -2.42 -41.59
CA GLY A 575 0.64 -2.68 -42.56
C GLY A 575 0.13 -3.13 -43.94
N THR A 576 -1.14 -3.55 -44.04
CA THR A 576 -1.78 -3.97 -45.30
C THR A 576 -2.50 -2.84 -46.04
N PHE A 577 -2.64 -1.66 -45.41
CA PHE A 577 -3.34 -0.53 -46.02
C PHE A 577 -2.58 0.08 -47.19
N GLU A 578 -3.28 0.87 -48.01
CA GLU A 578 -2.65 1.63 -49.09
C GLU A 578 -2.02 2.90 -48.53
N TRP A 579 -0.69 2.99 -48.59
CA TRP A 579 0.09 4.13 -48.09
C TRP A 579 0.52 5.08 -49.22
N PRO A 580 0.54 6.41 -48.97
CA PRO A 580 0.90 7.41 -49.99
C PRO A 580 2.41 7.42 -50.23
N THR A 581 2.90 6.48 -51.05
CA THR A 581 4.33 6.38 -51.39
C THR A 581 4.76 7.30 -52.53
N ALA A 582 3.80 7.90 -53.23
CA ALA A 582 4.07 8.87 -54.29
C ALA A 582 4.10 10.30 -53.70
N PRO A 583 4.95 11.20 -54.22
CA PRO A 583 4.95 12.60 -53.83
C PRO A 583 3.62 13.28 -54.23
N THR A 584 3.13 14.20 -53.40
CA THR A 584 1.91 14.98 -53.64
C THR A 584 2.10 15.95 -54.82
N GLU A 585 1.11 16.05 -55.72
CA GLU A 585 1.22 16.77 -57.00
C GLU A 585 1.48 18.29 -56.88
N ASP A 586 1.24 18.91 -55.71
CA ASP A 586 1.49 20.34 -55.49
C ASP A 586 2.97 20.69 -55.27
N ASP A 587 3.85 19.70 -55.11
CA ASP A 587 5.28 19.91 -54.85
C ASP A 587 6.13 19.95 -56.15
N THR A 588 5.67 20.73 -57.13
CA THR A 588 6.33 20.88 -58.45
C THR A 588 7.69 21.59 -58.42
N THR A 589 8.26 21.82 -57.23
CA THR A 589 9.61 22.35 -57.02
C THR A 589 10.58 21.38 -56.35
N ALA A 590 10.19 20.11 -56.12
CA ALA A 590 11.09 19.08 -55.61
C ALA A 590 12.28 18.88 -56.57
N THR A 591 13.41 19.51 -56.24
CA THR A 591 14.72 19.12 -56.77
C THR A 591 15.01 17.71 -56.25
N SER A 592 15.76 16.93 -57.03
CA SER A 592 15.91 15.47 -56.96
C SER A 592 16.55 14.87 -55.69
N THR A 593 16.33 15.46 -54.51
CA THR A 593 17.05 15.15 -53.27
C THR A 593 16.23 15.26 -51.98
N ALA A 594 14.93 15.59 -52.00
CA ALA A 594 14.11 15.65 -50.78
C ALA A 594 12.75 14.95 -50.98
N ALA A 595 12.36 14.08 -50.04
CA ALA A 595 11.02 13.53 -49.97
C ALA A 595 10.01 14.63 -49.60
N SER A 596 8.77 14.54 -50.11
CA SER A 596 7.70 15.44 -49.66
C SER A 596 7.39 15.17 -48.18
N GLU A 597 7.08 16.20 -47.39
CA GLU A 597 6.88 16.10 -45.93
C GLU A 597 5.75 15.11 -45.52
N THR A 598 4.87 14.74 -46.46
CA THR A 598 3.76 13.79 -46.28
C THR A 598 3.99 12.42 -46.93
N GLN A 599 5.14 12.21 -47.58
CA GLN A 599 5.43 10.97 -48.30
C GLN A 599 5.74 9.83 -47.32
N CYS A 600 5.15 8.65 -47.58
CA CYS A 600 5.43 7.42 -46.86
C CYS A 600 6.36 6.48 -47.65
N GLY A 601 6.94 5.49 -46.99
CA GLY A 601 7.78 4.48 -47.64
C GLY A 601 8.02 3.24 -46.78
N TYR A 602 8.69 2.25 -47.38
CA TYR A 602 9.03 0.98 -46.76
C TYR A 602 10.54 0.91 -46.56
N TYR A 603 10.95 0.86 -45.30
CA TYR A 603 12.34 0.81 -44.87
C TYR A 603 12.90 -0.62 -44.85
N ARG A 604 14.10 -0.77 -45.40
CA ARG A 604 14.92 -1.98 -45.32
C ARG A 604 16.39 -1.62 -45.14
N LYS A 605 17.07 -2.34 -44.25
CA LYS A 605 18.54 -2.39 -44.23
C LYS A 605 19.00 -3.52 -45.16
N THR A 606 19.84 -3.18 -46.12
CA THR A 606 20.42 -4.14 -47.07
C THR A 606 21.67 -4.81 -46.48
N ASP A 607 22.09 -5.93 -47.06
CA ASP A 607 23.20 -6.75 -46.55
C ASP A 607 24.55 -6.01 -46.55
N ASP A 608 24.71 -4.99 -47.41
CA ASP A 608 25.91 -4.14 -47.47
C ASP A 608 25.90 -3.00 -46.42
N GLY A 609 24.85 -2.92 -45.61
CA GLY A 609 24.69 -1.92 -44.56
C GLY A 609 23.92 -0.66 -44.98
N THR A 610 23.55 -0.52 -46.27
CA THR A 610 22.80 0.64 -46.78
C THR A 610 21.35 0.63 -46.28
N HIS A 611 20.88 1.79 -45.86
CA HIS A 611 19.51 2.04 -45.43
C HIS A 611 18.69 2.54 -46.63
N ARG A 612 17.65 1.80 -47.02
CA ARG A 612 16.80 2.14 -48.17
C ARG A 612 15.37 2.41 -47.73
N VAL A 613 14.76 3.41 -48.36
CA VAL A 613 13.32 3.64 -48.33
C VAL A 613 12.79 3.40 -49.75
N GLU A 614 11.81 2.50 -49.87
CA GLU A 614 11.27 2.04 -51.14
C GLU A 614 9.75 2.24 -51.18
N THR A 615 9.16 2.27 -52.38
CA THR A 615 7.72 2.12 -52.57
C THR A 615 7.30 0.66 -52.39
N ALA A 616 6.00 0.38 -52.39
CA ALA A 616 5.48 -0.99 -52.24
C ALA A 616 6.05 -1.95 -53.31
N ASP A 617 6.26 -1.47 -54.53
CA ASP A 617 6.78 -2.25 -55.67
C ASP A 617 8.31 -2.41 -55.68
N GLY A 618 9.02 -1.86 -54.69
CA GLY A 618 10.48 -1.94 -54.57
C GLY A 618 11.24 -0.84 -55.31
N THR A 619 10.54 0.16 -55.85
CA THR A 619 11.20 1.36 -56.41
C THR A 619 11.84 2.17 -55.28
N VAL A 620 13.15 2.43 -55.39
CA VAL A 620 13.90 3.20 -54.40
C VAL A 620 13.45 4.65 -54.40
N ILE A 621 13.01 5.13 -53.23
CA ILE A 621 12.68 6.54 -52.95
C ILE A 621 13.97 7.26 -52.53
N MET A 622 14.71 6.71 -51.56
CA MET A 622 15.94 7.31 -51.04
C MET A 622 16.90 6.25 -50.45
N GLU A 623 18.19 6.54 -50.47
CA GLU A 623 19.24 5.68 -49.90
C GLU A 623 20.16 6.49 -48.96
N TYR A 624 20.54 5.86 -47.85
CA TYR A 624 21.45 6.43 -46.86
C TYR A 624 22.55 5.44 -46.50
N SER A 625 23.78 5.92 -46.42
CA SER A 625 24.92 5.13 -45.94
C SER A 625 24.97 5.04 -44.40
N GLU A 626 24.28 5.91 -43.68
CA GLU A 626 24.29 5.98 -42.22
C GLU A 626 22.86 6.04 -41.64
N LYS A 627 22.61 5.30 -40.55
CA LYS A 627 21.31 5.27 -39.86
C LYS A 627 20.86 6.65 -39.38
N GLN A 628 21.80 7.50 -38.94
CA GLN A 628 21.47 8.84 -38.43
C GLN A 628 20.95 9.77 -39.52
N ALA A 629 21.49 9.67 -40.74
CA ALA A 629 20.96 10.43 -41.88
C ALA A 629 19.55 9.97 -42.25
N PHE A 630 19.30 8.66 -42.21
CA PHE A 630 17.95 8.11 -42.36
C PHE A 630 16.98 8.64 -41.29
N LEU A 631 17.36 8.60 -40.00
CA LEU A 631 16.50 9.07 -38.90
C LEU A 631 16.29 10.59 -38.88
N ALA A 632 17.12 11.35 -39.59
CA ALA A 632 16.94 12.80 -39.72
C ALA A 632 15.84 13.15 -40.74
N ASP A 633 15.65 12.30 -41.75
CA ASP A 633 14.71 12.53 -42.85
C ASP A 633 13.42 11.70 -42.71
N TRP A 634 13.45 10.61 -41.94
CA TRP A 634 12.35 9.65 -41.83
C TRP A 634 12.08 9.23 -40.39
N THR A 635 10.80 9.21 -40.05
CA THR A 635 10.28 8.71 -38.77
C THR A 635 9.58 7.36 -38.97
N GLN A 636 9.84 6.41 -38.08
CA GLN A 636 9.16 5.11 -38.09
C GLN A 636 7.69 5.26 -37.69
N ILE A 637 6.81 4.63 -38.47
CA ILE A 637 5.39 4.54 -38.13
C ILE A 637 5.23 3.41 -37.09
N ARG A 638 4.73 3.77 -35.91
CA ARG A 638 4.52 2.85 -34.78
C ARG A 638 3.15 2.19 -34.85
N GLU A 639 3.01 0.96 -34.40
CA GLU A 639 1.70 0.27 -34.37
C GLU A 639 0.69 0.97 -33.44
N PRO A 640 -0.62 0.93 -33.76
CA PRO A 640 -1.65 1.39 -32.84
C PRO A 640 -1.82 0.43 -31.67
N HIS A 641 -2.22 0.97 -30.52
CA HIS A 641 -2.88 0.19 -29.47
C HIS A 641 -4.39 0.23 -29.72
N VAL A 642 -4.99 -0.88 -30.13
CA VAL A 642 -6.43 -1.00 -30.39
C VAL A 642 -7.11 -1.55 -29.14
N PRO A 643 -7.84 -0.72 -28.36
CA PRO A 643 -8.41 -1.15 -27.09
C PRO A 643 -9.53 -2.17 -27.28
N ILE A 644 -9.56 -3.19 -26.43
CA ILE A 644 -10.55 -4.28 -26.49
C ILE A 644 -11.67 -4.15 -25.45
N ALA A 645 -11.57 -3.20 -24.53
CA ALA A 645 -12.64 -2.88 -23.59
C ALA A 645 -12.81 -1.36 -23.47
N LEU A 646 -13.98 -0.92 -22.99
CA LEU A 646 -14.26 0.50 -22.75
C LEU A 646 -13.48 1.03 -21.54
N SER A 647 -13.15 0.14 -20.63
CA SER A 647 -12.33 0.34 -19.43
C SER A 647 -11.80 -1.03 -19.00
N TYR A 648 -10.68 -1.04 -18.28
CA TYR A 648 -10.08 -2.26 -17.74
C TYR A 648 -10.29 -2.41 -16.22
N LEU A 649 -11.04 -1.51 -15.59
CA LEU A 649 -11.15 -1.42 -14.13
C LEU A 649 -11.93 -2.57 -13.45
N ASP A 650 -12.69 -3.36 -14.21
CA ASP A 650 -13.45 -4.52 -13.73
C ASP A 650 -12.57 -5.76 -13.44
N PHE A 651 -11.36 -5.82 -13.99
CA PHE A 651 -10.43 -6.96 -13.82
C PHE A 651 -9.03 -6.57 -13.34
N VAL A 652 -8.79 -5.28 -13.05
CA VAL A 652 -7.50 -4.82 -12.53
C VAL A 652 -7.64 -4.27 -11.13
N THR A 653 -6.60 -4.44 -10.34
CA THR A 653 -6.40 -3.64 -9.13
C THR A 653 -5.22 -2.71 -9.32
N VAL A 654 -5.44 -1.42 -9.06
CA VAL A 654 -4.37 -0.43 -9.04
C VAL A 654 -3.89 -0.27 -7.60
N ALA A 655 -2.63 -0.51 -7.35
CA ALA A 655 -1.97 -0.32 -6.07
C ALA A 655 -0.77 0.62 -6.19
N TYR A 656 -0.38 1.23 -5.07
CA TYR A 656 0.79 2.10 -5.03
C TYR A 656 1.54 2.03 -3.71
N ARG A 657 2.85 2.30 -3.78
CA ARG A 657 3.70 2.52 -2.62
C ARG A 657 3.53 3.95 -2.12
N ASP A 658 2.89 4.13 -0.97
CA ASP A 658 2.68 5.44 -0.33
C ASP A 658 4.00 5.99 0.21
N GLU A 659 4.45 7.14 -0.29
CA GLU A 659 5.77 7.72 0.02
C GLU A 659 5.94 8.09 1.49
N LYS A 660 4.84 8.43 2.18
CA LYS A 660 4.90 8.85 3.60
C LYS A 660 4.98 7.67 4.55
N THR A 661 4.29 6.59 4.19
CA THR A 661 4.07 5.44 5.06
C THR A 661 4.89 4.23 4.66
N ASP A 662 5.44 4.27 3.45
CA ASP A 662 6.18 3.20 2.81
C ASP A 662 5.37 1.90 2.71
N GLN A 663 4.04 2.02 2.55
CA GLN A 663 3.11 0.88 2.48
C GLN A 663 2.43 0.81 1.13
N LEU A 664 2.17 -0.42 0.71
CA LEU A 664 1.27 -0.69 -0.41
C LEU A 664 -0.16 -0.31 -0.04
N ARG A 665 -0.84 0.40 -0.94
CA ARG A 665 -2.24 0.79 -0.82
C ARG A 665 -2.97 0.58 -2.13
N VAL A 666 -4.22 0.15 -2.05
CA VAL A 666 -5.13 0.15 -3.21
C VAL A 666 -5.53 1.59 -3.53
N TYR A 667 -5.40 1.96 -4.79
CA TYR A 667 -5.90 3.21 -5.34
C TYR A 667 -7.29 2.97 -5.92
N ASP A 668 -8.29 3.43 -5.18
CA ASP A 668 -9.70 3.36 -5.55
C ASP A 668 -10.29 4.77 -5.48
N PRO A 669 -10.14 5.58 -6.56
CA PRO A 669 -10.75 6.89 -6.62
C PRO A 669 -12.25 6.69 -6.86
N ARG A 670 -13.03 6.64 -5.78
CA ARG A 670 -14.50 6.60 -5.89
C ARG A 670 -14.99 7.68 -6.87
N PRO A 671 -15.76 7.34 -7.89
CA PRO A 671 -16.12 8.29 -8.93
C PRO A 671 -17.02 9.38 -8.36
N ASP A 672 -16.87 10.60 -8.88
CA ASP A 672 -17.59 11.78 -8.38
C ASP A 672 -19.13 11.67 -8.48
N TRP A 673 -19.61 10.81 -9.38
CA TRP A 673 -21.03 10.53 -9.57
C TRP A 673 -21.60 9.49 -8.59
N GLU A 674 -20.76 8.69 -7.92
CA GLU A 674 -21.22 7.69 -6.98
C GLU A 674 -21.62 8.34 -5.64
N THR A 675 -22.82 7.98 -5.16
CA THR A 675 -23.36 8.47 -3.89
C THR A 675 -23.54 7.32 -2.90
N THR A 676 -24.00 7.64 -1.68
CA THR A 676 -24.36 6.61 -0.69
C THR A 676 -25.69 5.93 -0.99
N ASP A 677 -26.48 6.44 -1.92
CA ASP A 677 -27.74 5.84 -2.34
C ASP A 677 -27.51 5.06 -3.63
N LYS A 678 -27.84 3.76 -3.59
CA LYS A 678 -27.69 2.87 -4.73
C LYS A 678 -28.48 3.35 -5.95
N SER A 679 -29.69 3.89 -5.75
CA SER A 679 -30.56 4.32 -6.86
C SER A 679 -30.05 5.62 -7.48
N GLU A 680 -29.60 6.58 -6.66
CA GLU A 680 -28.98 7.81 -7.16
C GLU A 680 -27.68 7.50 -7.93
N SER A 681 -26.87 6.57 -7.43
CA SER A 681 -25.62 6.14 -8.08
C SER A 681 -25.91 5.42 -9.40
N HIS A 682 -26.94 4.57 -9.44
CA HIS A 682 -27.41 3.93 -10.67
C HIS A 682 -27.87 4.96 -11.72
N GLU A 683 -28.62 5.98 -11.32
CA GLU A 683 -29.03 7.05 -12.23
C GLU A 683 -27.84 7.84 -12.76
N ALA A 684 -26.95 8.29 -11.87
CA ALA A 684 -25.82 9.12 -12.23
C ALA A 684 -24.81 8.36 -13.08
N GLY A 685 -24.51 7.09 -12.77
CA GLY A 685 -23.60 6.27 -13.58
C GLY A 685 -24.16 5.94 -14.96
N VAL A 686 -25.47 5.70 -15.11
CA VAL A 686 -26.10 5.52 -16.45
C VAL A 686 -25.98 6.81 -17.28
N GLN A 687 -26.15 7.97 -16.64
CA GLN A 687 -25.97 9.27 -17.31
C GLN A 687 -24.51 9.48 -17.72
N GLN A 688 -23.56 9.25 -16.82
CA GLN A 688 -22.13 9.38 -17.10
C GLN A 688 -21.69 8.46 -18.24
N PHE A 689 -22.06 7.18 -18.19
CA PHE A 689 -21.80 6.22 -19.26
C PHE A 689 -22.35 6.72 -20.61
N SER A 690 -23.59 7.22 -20.61
CA SER A 690 -24.22 7.72 -21.84
C SER A 690 -23.56 8.98 -22.38
N GLU A 691 -23.00 9.82 -21.51
CA GLU A 691 -22.29 11.04 -21.91
C GLU A 691 -20.89 10.75 -22.45
N GLU A 692 -20.19 9.77 -21.87
CA GLU A 692 -18.82 9.44 -22.26
C GLU A 692 -18.72 8.45 -23.43
N LEU A 693 -19.65 7.49 -23.52
CA LEU A 693 -19.47 6.29 -24.34
C LEU A 693 -20.57 6.05 -25.39
N ILE A 694 -21.64 6.85 -25.42
CA ILE A 694 -22.68 6.78 -26.46
C ILE A 694 -22.56 7.99 -27.39
N VAL A 695 -22.46 7.75 -28.70
CA VAL A 695 -22.29 8.80 -29.72
C VAL A 695 -23.37 8.73 -30.80
N GLU A 696 -23.66 9.87 -31.43
CA GLU A 696 -24.49 9.91 -32.63
C GLU A 696 -23.65 9.51 -33.85
N ARG A 697 -24.18 8.57 -34.65
CA ARG A 697 -23.51 8.04 -35.85
C ARG A 697 -24.55 7.67 -36.90
N ASP A 698 -24.42 8.28 -38.08
CA ASP A 698 -25.37 8.09 -39.18
C ASP A 698 -25.44 6.61 -39.61
N GLY A 699 -26.66 6.04 -39.59
CA GLY A 699 -26.91 4.67 -40.00
C GLY A 699 -26.50 3.59 -39.00
N ALA A 700 -26.06 3.96 -37.79
CA ALA A 700 -25.74 3.00 -36.74
C ALA A 700 -27.01 2.52 -36.00
N GLU A 701 -26.97 1.26 -35.52
CA GLU A 701 -28.05 0.63 -34.75
C GLU A 701 -27.51 0.02 -33.45
N LEU A 702 -27.43 0.82 -32.37
CA LEU A 702 -27.03 0.31 -31.05
C LEU A 702 -28.11 -0.60 -30.49
N THR A 703 -27.83 -1.89 -30.36
CA THR A 703 -28.77 -2.85 -29.74
C THR A 703 -28.80 -2.68 -28.21
N TYR A 704 -29.92 -3.07 -27.61
CA TYR A 704 -30.05 -2.99 -26.16
C TYR A 704 -29.11 -3.98 -25.43
N ASP A 705 -28.90 -5.17 -25.99
CA ASP A 705 -28.01 -6.17 -25.40
C ASP A 705 -26.55 -5.70 -25.39
N VAL A 706 -26.09 -5.04 -26.46
CA VAL A 706 -24.75 -4.42 -26.51
C VAL A 706 -24.62 -3.30 -25.48
N LEU A 707 -25.63 -2.43 -25.38
CA LEU A 707 -25.66 -1.37 -24.37
C LEU A 707 -25.61 -1.92 -22.93
N ASP A 708 -26.42 -2.95 -22.65
CA ASP A 708 -26.55 -3.57 -21.33
C ASP A 708 -25.23 -4.22 -20.89
N ALA A 709 -24.59 -4.98 -21.79
CA ALA A 709 -23.29 -5.61 -21.53
C ALA A 709 -22.19 -4.56 -21.29
N ALA A 710 -22.07 -3.58 -22.19
CA ALA A 710 -21.06 -2.53 -22.09
C ALA A 710 -21.21 -1.67 -20.83
N LEU A 711 -22.45 -1.31 -20.47
CA LEU A 711 -22.72 -0.54 -19.25
C LEU A 711 -22.44 -1.36 -18.00
N THR A 712 -22.84 -2.64 -17.98
CA THR A 712 -22.62 -3.51 -16.82
C THR A 712 -21.13 -3.62 -16.50
N GLN A 713 -20.33 -3.98 -17.52
CA GLN A 713 -18.89 -4.11 -17.40
C GLN A 713 -18.25 -2.80 -16.92
N TRP A 714 -18.56 -1.68 -17.59
CA TRP A 714 -18.01 -0.38 -17.22
C TRP A 714 -18.43 0.04 -15.81
N PHE A 715 -19.70 -0.16 -15.43
CA PHE A 715 -20.22 0.29 -14.14
C PHE A 715 -19.60 -0.48 -12.98
N GLU A 716 -19.43 -1.80 -13.10
CA GLU A 716 -18.89 -2.65 -12.03
C GLU A 716 -17.40 -2.39 -11.78
N GLY A 717 -16.62 -2.01 -12.79
CA GLY A 717 -15.24 -1.56 -12.59
C GLY A 717 -15.12 -0.19 -11.90
N HIS A 718 -16.19 0.62 -11.89
CA HIS A 718 -16.16 1.98 -11.33
C HIS A 718 -16.89 2.13 -9.99
N SER A 719 -17.81 1.23 -9.68
CA SER A 719 -18.72 1.38 -8.54
C SER A 719 -18.59 0.23 -7.56
N GLN A 720 -18.70 0.54 -6.27
CA GLN A 720 -18.85 -0.48 -5.23
C GLN A 720 -20.22 -1.19 -5.27
N TYR A 721 -21.17 -0.69 -6.06
CA TYR A 721 -22.49 -1.29 -6.22
C TYR A 721 -22.55 -2.15 -7.48
N PRO A 722 -23.33 -3.25 -7.47
CA PRO A 722 -23.57 -4.02 -8.68
C PRO A 722 -24.31 -3.17 -9.72
N ALA A 723 -24.11 -3.50 -11.00
CA ALA A 723 -24.71 -2.78 -12.11
C ALA A 723 -26.25 -2.68 -12.00
N PRO A 724 -26.84 -1.59 -12.53
CA PRO A 724 -28.29 -1.46 -12.61
C PRO A 724 -28.89 -2.49 -13.56
N ILE A 725 -30.04 -3.06 -13.19
CA ILE A 725 -30.80 -3.95 -14.09
C ILE A 725 -31.36 -3.19 -15.31
N ARG A 726 -31.64 -3.91 -16.40
CA ARG A 726 -32.21 -3.37 -17.66
C ARG A 726 -33.33 -2.33 -17.47
N SER A 727 -34.30 -2.57 -16.58
CA SER A 727 -35.40 -1.62 -16.38
C SER A 727 -34.93 -0.26 -15.84
N VAL A 728 -33.87 -0.26 -15.01
CA VAL A 728 -33.26 0.94 -14.44
C VAL A 728 -32.44 1.65 -15.52
N ILE A 729 -31.61 0.93 -16.28
CA ILE A 729 -30.85 1.47 -17.42
C ILE A 729 -31.80 2.20 -18.38
N GLY A 730 -32.84 1.51 -18.87
CA GLY A 730 -33.82 2.11 -19.78
C GLY A 730 -34.57 3.30 -19.18
N GLY A 731 -34.73 3.33 -17.85
CA GLY A 731 -35.33 4.41 -17.09
C GLY A 731 -34.49 5.68 -17.03
N HIS A 732 -33.16 5.57 -17.05
CA HIS A 732 -32.23 6.69 -16.84
C HIS A 732 -31.49 7.15 -18.11
N LEU A 733 -31.59 6.44 -19.24
CA LEU A 733 -31.01 6.88 -20.50
C LEU A 733 -31.38 8.35 -20.88
N PRO A 734 -30.49 9.10 -21.56
CA PRO A 734 -30.78 10.44 -22.04
C PRO A 734 -32.00 10.51 -22.97
N LYS A 735 -32.70 11.66 -22.97
CA LYS A 735 -33.89 11.87 -23.81
C LYS A 735 -33.66 11.65 -25.30
N PRO A 736 -32.53 12.07 -25.92
CA PRO A 736 -32.27 11.80 -27.34
C PRO A 736 -32.24 10.30 -27.65
N VAL A 737 -31.46 9.53 -26.90
CA VAL A 737 -31.37 8.06 -27.04
C VAL A 737 -32.72 7.38 -26.86
N LYS A 738 -33.49 7.78 -25.82
CA LYS A 738 -34.84 7.26 -25.59
C LYS A 738 -35.81 7.51 -26.75
N LYS A 739 -35.65 8.59 -27.50
CA LYS A 739 -36.51 8.95 -28.64
C LYS A 739 -36.14 8.22 -29.92
N ALA A 740 -34.88 7.85 -30.09
CA ALA A 740 -34.37 7.04 -31.21
C ALA A 740 -34.70 5.54 -31.08
N LYS A 741 -35.40 5.17 -30.02
CA LYS A 741 -35.76 3.80 -29.70
C LYS A 741 -36.73 3.20 -30.72
N THR A 742 -36.34 2.08 -31.30
CA THR A 742 -37.18 1.29 -32.21
C THR A 742 -37.77 0.08 -31.49
N SER A 743 -39.10 -0.01 -31.46
CA SER A 743 -39.85 -1.07 -30.76
C SER A 743 -39.91 -2.38 -31.57
N GLY A 744 -39.71 -3.54 -30.91
CA GLY A 744 -40.06 -4.87 -31.44
C GLY A 744 -41.46 -5.34 -31.00
N THR A 745 -41.86 -6.56 -31.39
CA THR A 745 -43.06 -7.21 -30.87
C THR A 745 -42.79 -7.83 -29.50
N GLY A 746 -43.48 -7.36 -28.46
CA GLY A 746 -43.22 -7.73 -27.06
C GLY A 746 -42.62 -6.58 -26.26
N ASN A 747 -42.26 -6.80 -24.99
CA ASN A 747 -41.53 -5.81 -24.17
C ASN A 747 -40.04 -5.68 -24.57
N ASP A 748 -39.61 -6.30 -25.68
CA ASP A 748 -38.23 -6.31 -26.14
C ASP A 748 -37.92 -5.12 -27.06
N TYR A 749 -36.87 -4.39 -26.71
CA TYR A 749 -36.33 -3.27 -27.47
C TYR A 749 -35.38 -3.79 -28.53
N ARG A 750 -35.50 -3.32 -29.78
CA ARG A 750 -34.69 -3.86 -30.87
C ARG A 750 -33.34 -3.16 -30.99
N TYR A 751 -33.33 -1.82 -31.04
CA TYR A 751 -32.13 -0.97 -31.11
C TYR A 751 -32.47 0.52 -30.95
N PHE A 752 -31.44 1.36 -30.88
CA PHE A 752 -31.49 2.82 -30.90
C PHE A 752 -30.91 3.34 -32.23
N ASP A 753 -31.77 3.91 -33.08
CA ASP A 753 -31.42 4.36 -34.44
C ASP A 753 -30.55 5.63 -34.42
N GLY A 754 -29.45 5.63 -35.18
CA GLY A 754 -28.51 6.76 -35.25
C GLY A 754 -27.60 6.91 -34.04
N PHE A 755 -27.56 5.91 -33.16
CA PHE A 755 -26.67 5.87 -32.00
C PHE A 755 -25.78 4.65 -32.06
N ASP A 756 -24.57 4.81 -31.50
CA ASP A 756 -23.56 3.76 -31.42
C ASP A 756 -22.73 3.93 -30.14
N LEU A 757 -21.91 2.92 -29.82
CA LEU A 757 -20.83 3.09 -28.86
C LEU A 757 -19.70 3.93 -29.47
N LEU A 758 -18.97 4.65 -28.62
CA LEU A 758 -17.81 5.45 -28.98
C LEU A 758 -16.82 4.63 -29.84
N PHE A 759 -16.52 3.41 -29.38
CA PHE A 759 -15.87 2.33 -30.12
C PHE A 759 -16.46 0.99 -29.67
N GLU A 760 -16.29 -0.04 -30.48
CA GLU A 760 -16.80 -1.39 -30.19
C GLU A 760 -15.85 -2.09 -29.20
N PRO A 761 -16.33 -2.63 -28.06
CA PRO A 761 -15.54 -3.52 -27.22
C PRO A 761 -15.37 -4.89 -27.90
N GLY A 762 -14.28 -5.59 -27.60
CA GLY A 762 -13.97 -6.92 -28.14
C GLY A 762 -13.52 -6.92 -29.60
N ILE A 763 -12.96 -5.81 -30.10
CA ILE A 763 -12.41 -5.74 -31.47
C ILE A 763 -11.27 -6.73 -31.63
N ASP A 764 -11.49 -7.80 -32.41
CA ASP A 764 -10.46 -8.74 -32.84
C ASP A 764 -9.52 -8.03 -33.84
N SER A 765 -8.31 -7.71 -33.38
CA SER A 765 -7.30 -6.98 -34.15
C SER A 765 -5.99 -7.78 -34.14
N PRO A 766 -5.25 -7.87 -35.27
CA PRO A 766 -3.93 -8.48 -35.29
C PRO A 766 -2.91 -7.73 -34.43
N HIS A 767 -3.25 -6.50 -34.01
CA HIS A 767 -2.49 -5.71 -33.06
C HIS A 767 -2.92 -5.98 -31.61
N GLN A 768 -3.64 -7.06 -31.28
CA GLN A 768 -3.86 -7.44 -29.89
C GLN A 768 -2.60 -8.06 -29.29
N ALA A 769 -2.49 -8.03 -27.96
CA ALA A 769 -1.43 -8.76 -27.27
C ALA A 769 -1.92 -10.18 -26.95
N ASP A 770 -1.23 -11.20 -27.45
CA ASP A 770 -1.51 -12.58 -27.08
C ASP A 770 -1.18 -12.85 -25.61
N ALA A 771 -1.98 -13.70 -24.95
CA ALA A 771 -1.68 -14.20 -23.61
C ALA A 771 -0.34 -14.96 -23.64
N PRO A 772 0.62 -14.66 -22.73
CA PRO A 772 1.89 -15.38 -22.67
C PRO A 772 1.67 -16.87 -22.36
N ALA A 773 2.51 -17.75 -22.92
CA ALA A 773 2.42 -19.20 -22.70
C ALA A 773 2.46 -19.59 -21.20
N ASP A 774 3.23 -18.86 -20.39
CA ASP A 774 3.36 -19.08 -18.93
C ASP A 774 2.13 -18.66 -18.11
N TYR A 775 1.11 -18.07 -18.73
CA TYR A 775 -0.17 -17.96 -18.05
C TYR A 775 -0.75 -19.36 -17.83
N ASP A 776 -0.63 -20.33 -18.74
CA ASP A 776 -1.25 -21.65 -18.56
C ASP A 776 -0.26 -22.73 -18.07
N PRO A 777 -0.31 -23.17 -16.79
CA PRO A 777 0.53 -24.27 -16.33
C PRO A 777 0.12 -25.65 -16.88
N ASP A 778 -1.03 -25.75 -17.58
CA ASP A 778 -1.51 -27.02 -18.13
C ASP A 778 -1.01 -27.32 -19.56
N ASP A 779 -0.24 -26.41 -20.18
CA ASP A 779 0.36 -26.63 -21.51
C ASP A 779 1.82 -27.10 -21.49
N ASP A 780 2.22 -27.78 -20.41
CA ASP A 780 3.30 -28.78 -20.47
C ASP A 780 2.80 -30.01 -21.25
N THR A 781 2.39 -29.81 -22.51
CA THR A 781 2.29 -30.92 -23.45
C THR A 781 3.71 -31.42 -23.70
N GLU A 782 4.07 -32.53 -23.03
CA GLU A 782 5.28 -33.29 -23.34
C GLU A 782 5.42 -33.37 -24.87
N PRO A 783 6.56 -32.97 -25.45
CA PRO A 783 6.76 -33.04 -26.88
C PRO A 783 6.61 -34.51 -27.28
N THR A 784 5.51 -34.81 -27.98
CA THR A 784 5.33 -36.11 -28.59
C THR A 784 6.40 -36.22 -29.67
N GLU A 785 7.43 -37.01 -29.40
CA GLU A 785 8.37 -37.46 -30.42
C GLU A 785 7.55 -38.18 -31.50
N GLU A 786 7.24 -37.48 -32.60
CA GLU A 786 6.90 -38.12 -33.86
C GLU A 786 8.14 -38.85 -34.37
N THR A 787 8.21 -40.14 -34.08
CA THR A 787 9.09 -41.06 -34.79
C THR A 787 8.46 -41.47 -36.12
N ASP A 788 9.20 -41.29 -37.20
CA ASP A 788 9.03 -42.03 -38.48
C ASP A 788 8.87 -43.55 -38.29
#